data_AF-A0A101JI04-F1
#
_entry.id   AF-A0A101JI04-F1
#
_cell.length_a   1.000
_cell.length_b   1.000
_cell.length_c   1.000
_cell.angle_alpha   90.00
_cell.angle_beta   90.00
_cell.angle_gamma   90.00
#
_symmetry.space_group_name_H-M   'P 1'
#
loop_
_entity.id
_entity.type
_entity.pdbx_description
1 polymer ?
#
loop_
_entity_poly.entity_id
_entity_poly.type
_entity_poly.pdbx_seq_one_letter_code
_entity_poly.pdbx_strand_id
1 'polypeptide(L)'
;MPAHRRSAFRGSPEGRRRAETDKPRKSRSATSRMLPVALGIALLGVGGVVGPSVIGHSSAPDPGAFQLTALPKDAPDEGLVYDGLKPVAADALCSGSYVVLDETCTHGPDVAPTGLSVRKDVAPVTAATKLPGTVRVVQPVVVPPDAEIARDLGGSALTPEAPALIPDPAPGNADFVLGRDGVACESDGQSGRRVQMLYLYAAGTATRYNTFVNSFRTWAGGVDAIFDASAGETGGSRHVRYVTTPECTVAVAEVELPPGSLDSFTDTVKALGDLGYNRTDRKYLMFADANVYCGIATYVDDKRPGRTNRNNGGPSYSRVDSGCWSSAVAARELTHALGAVLNGAPNGTGAGGCLDDYDLLCGPDRSGRPVRQSCPKTHEVRLDCGHDDYFNTNPKPGSYLDQNWNVALSDFLLRSDGGDDIPDVPGAVQPAPGESVDPAAAGDPAQPDPAAAGGTPAPSAEAQDGSGDAPALPSTAPSTSAPADPLPGASSGSPSPLVTEPAAYQPRTENGSGDQDAGAPQPPTGGDGVQAALEIRDATSLSVRLTWSAASDDAKYEVSVDGKPVATTKATRARLIGLKPDATYRVEIKSATLGYHATGSARTAPAARPVENSWFVLTNSLTGGAAELYAARAADGTPATLGPADGGNQQQWQLVPAGAAGSYTLVSRASGKCLMPLGGAPVAGAPLVQGDCASAGGSHWRLQASDYGFTLRTETGDLTIGVGSQRYGWHRVLALEPDTGQRHQSWTAAPA
;
A
#
# COMPACT_ATOMS: atom_id res chain seq x y z
N MET A 1 -15.35 -22.08 60.67
CA MET A 1 -15.57 -21.67 62.08
C MET A 1 -14.21 -21.51 62.76
N PRO A 2 -14.07 -20.74 63.84
CA PRO A 2 -14.68 -19.45 64.20
C PRO A 2 -13.58 -18.33 64.08
N ALA A 3 -13.65 -17.09 64.59
CA ALA A 3 -14.51 -16.50 65.62
C ALA A 3 -14.79 -14.98 65.42
N HIS A 4 -15.72 -14.48 66.24
CA HIS A 4 -16.35 -13.16 66.17
C HIS A 4 -15.51 -12.00 66.73
N ARG A 5 -15.92 -10.76 66.38
CA ARG A 5 -16.40 -9.77 67.39
C ARG A 5 -17.41 -8.78 66.79
N ARG A 6 -18.28 -8.22 67.64
CA ARG A 6 -19.38 -7.30 67.27
C ARG A 6 -19.80 -6.46 68.49
N SER A 7 -20.08 -5.17 68.28
CA SER A 7 -20.95 -4.24 69.05
C SER A 7 -21.21 -3.02 68.12
N ALA A 8 -22.39 -2.43 67.91
CA ALA A 8 -23.56 -2.10 68.77
C ALA A 8 -23.30 -0.86 69.66
N PHE A 9 -24.19 0.14 69.83
CA PHE A 9 -25.64 0.25 69.52
C PHE A 9 -26.10 1.74 69.40
N ARG A 10 -27.31 1.98 68.85
CA ARG A 10 -28.21 3.20 68.87
C ARG A 10 -28.06 4.20 67.70
N GLY A 11 -29.14 4.80 67.15
CA GLY A 11 -30.59 4.61 67.47
C GLY A 11 -31.58 5.30 66.50
N SER A 12 -32.88 4.96 66.65
CA SER A 12 -34.12 5.40 65.94
C SER A 12 -35.34 4.87 66.76
N PRO A 13 -36.65 5.04 66.42
CA PRO A 13 -37.36 5.71 65.31
C PRO A 13 -38.19 6.93 65.83
N GLU A 14 -39.33 7.44 65.33
CA GLU A 14 -40.29 7.22 64.21
C GLU A 14 -40.63 8.61 63.60
N GLY A 15 -41.32 8.76 62.46
CA GLY A 15 -41.94 7.78 61.56
C GLY A 15 -43.41 8.10 61.22
N ARG A 16 -43.87 7.60 60.04
CA ARG A 16 -45.26 7.65 59.50
C ARG A 16 -45.81 9.06 59.16
N ARG A 17 -46.76 9.25 58.22
CA ARG A 17 -47.49 8.33 57.30
C ARG A 17 -47.88 9.04 55.97
N ARG A 18 -48.44 8.29 55.01
CA ARG A 18 -48.95 8.75 53.70
C ARG A 18 -50.10 9.77 53.79
N ALA A 19 -50.24 10.57 52.72
CA ALA A 19 -51.53 10.95 52.13
C ALA A 19 -51.38 10.99 50.59
N GLU A 20 -52.49 11.01 49.86
CA GLU A 20 -52.56 10.84 48.39
C GLU A 20 -53.20 12.06 47.69
N THR A 21 -53.06 12.14 46.35
CA THR A 21 -53.88 12.92 45.39
C THR A 21 -54.29 14.37 45.69
N ASP A 22 -53.94 15.31 44.79
CA ASP A 22 -54.94 15.81 43.82
C ASP A 22 -54.32 16.54 42.59
N LYS A 23 -55.14 16.82 41.57
CA LYS A 23 -54.93 17.71 40.41
C LYS A 23 -56.24 18.47 40.17
N PRO A 24 -56.25 19.79 39.88
CA PRO A 24 -56.37 20.16 38.45
C PRO A 24 -55.94 21.58 37.97
N ARG A 25 -55.78 21.69 36.63
CA ARG A 25 -56.21 22.79 35.71
C ARG A 25 -55.50 24.17 35.64
N LYS A 26 -54.93 24.41 34.43
CA LYS A 26 -55.17 25.53 33.46
C LYS A 26 -54.72 26.98 33.76
N SER A 27 -53.80 27.47 32.93
CA SER A 27 -53.85 28.73 32.12
C SER A 27 -52.62 28.72 31.18
N ARG A 28 -52.62 28.69 29.84
CA ARG A 28 -53.33 29.35 28.72
C ARG A 28 -53.11 30.87 28.57
N SER A 29 -52.06 31.24 27.82
CA SER A 29 -51.96 32.45 26.97
C SER A 29 -50.91 32.17 25.87
N ALA A 30 -51.29 32.07 24.58
CA ALA A 30 -51.39 33.15 23.58
C ALA A 30 -50.00 33.68 23.14
N THR A 31 -49.34 33.12 22.11
CA THR A 31 -49.53 33.31 20.64
C THR A 31 -49.06 34.66 20.08
N SER A 32 -48.11 34.60 19.13
CA SER A 32 -48.07 35.46 17.94
C SER A 32 -47.43 34.71 16.76
N ARG A 33 -48.02 34.88 15.57
CA ARG A 33 -47.44 34.53 14.25
C ARG A 33 -47.48 35.81 13.41
N MET A 34 -46.45 36.08 12.61
CA MET A 34 -46.59 36.88 11.38
C MET A 34 -45.63 36.36 10.29
N LEU A 35 -46.06 36.56 9.05
CA LEU A 35 -45.46 36.09 7.79
C LEU A 35 -46.20 36.83 6.64
N PRO A 36 -45.68 36.84 5.41
CA PRO A 36 -44.43 37.44 4.92
C PRO A 36 -44.71 38.71 4.07
N VAL A 37 -43.66 39.39 3.60
CA VAL A 37 -43.72 40.24 2.39
C VAL A 37 -42.45 39.98 1.57
N ALA A 38 -42.58 39.94 0.25
CA ALA A 38 -41.46 39.81 -0.68
C ALA A 38 -41.41 41.00 -1.64
N LEU A 39 -40.21 41.39 -2.06
CA LEU A 39 -39.99 42.23 -3.24
C LEU A 39 -38.66 41.84 -3.87
N GLY A 40 -38.63 41.66 -5.19
CA GLY A 40 -37.43 41.28 -5.94
C GLY A 40 -36.87 42.44 -6.76
N ILE A 41 -35.57 42.37 -7.06
CA ILE A 41 -34.91 43.18 -8.08
C ILE A 41 -34.06 42.24 -8.94
N ALA A 42 -34.13 42.38 -10.25
CA ALA A 42 -33.29 41.65 -11.21
C ALA A 42 -32.51 42.66 -12.08
N LEU A 43 -31.23 42.41 -12.28
CA LEU A 43 -30.36 43.10 -13.25
C LEU A 43 -29.39 42.11 -13.90
N LEU A 44 -28.78 42.50 -15.01
CA LEU A 44 -28.26 41.59 -16.06
C LEU A 44 -26.75 41.77 -16.33
N GLY A 45 -26.08 40.67 -16.71
CA GLY A 45 -24.74 40.64 -17.30
C GLY A 45 -23.59 40.79 -16.28
N VAL A 46 -22.36 40.36 -16.56
CA VAL A 46 -21.76 39.69 -17.75
C VAL A 46 -20.80 38.63 -17.16
N GLY A 47 -20.87 37.35 -17.51
CA GLY A 47 -20.43 36.79 -18.79
C GLY A 47 -19.01 36.19 -18.65
N GLY A 48 -18.92 35.00 -18.08
CA GLY A 48 -17.68 34.21 -17.95
C GLY A 48 -17.90 32.79 -18.49
N VAL A 49 -16.90 32.24 -19.17
CA VAL A 49 -17.01 30.93 -19.84
C VAL A 49 -16.81 29.81 -18.83
N VAL A 50 -17.80 28.93 -18.72
CA VAL A 50 -17.74 27.69 -17.93
C VAL A 50 -18.02 26.52 -18.88
N GLY A 51 -17.24 25.44 -18.75
CA GLY A 51 -17.46 24.20 -19.51
C GLY A 51 -18.82 23.57 -19.23
N PRO A 52 -19.31 22.67 -20.10
CA PRO A 52 -20.70 22.21 -20.07
C PRO A 52 -21.05 21.51 -18.76
N SER A 53 -21.83 22.20 -17.92
CA SER A 53 -22.51 21.57 -16.78
C SER A 53 -23.48 20.53 -17.32
N VAL A 54 -23.37 19.29 -16.82
CA VAL A 54 -24.28 18.21 -17.21
C VAL A 54 -25.67 18.55 -16.69
N ILE A 55 -26.58 18.95 -17.58
CA ILE A 55 -28.00 19.12 -17.23
C ILE A 55 -28.55 17.73 -16.97
N GLY A 56 -28.64 17.37 -15.69
CA GLY A 56 -29.18 16.11 -15.23
C GLY A 56 -30.59 15.91 -15.79
N HIS A 57 -30.78 14.85 -16.55
CA HIS A 57 -32.12 14.41 -16.92
C HIS A 57 -32.87 14.08 -15.63
N SER A 58 -34.03 14.71 -15.44
CA SER A 58 -34.84 14.52 -14.23
C SER A 58 -35.50 13.15 -14.27
N SER A 59 -34.78 12.13 -13.82
CA SER A 59 -35.35 10.83 -13.48
C SER A 59 -36.54 11.01 -12.54
N ALA A 60 -37.52 10.12 -12.65
CA ALA A 60 -38.64 10.08 -11.72
C ALA A 60 -38.13 9.88 -10.27
N PRO A 61 -38.88 10.32 -9.23
CA PRO A 61 -38.46 10.16 -7.84
C PRO A 61 -38.12 8.71 -7.51
N ASP A 62 -36.88 8.48 -7.08
CA ASP A 62 -36.31 7.15 -6.82
C ASP A 62 -37.12 6.46 -5.70
N PRO A 63 -37.83 5.33 -5.96
CA PRO A 63 -38.86 4.79 -5.07
C PRO A 63 -38.29 3.99 -3.88
N GLY A 64 -37.30 4.55 -3.18
CA GLY A 64 -36.63 3.86 -2.06
C GLY A 64 -35.74 4.73 -1.16
N ALA A 65 -35.68 6.05 -1.33
CA ALA A 65 -34.76 6.92 -0.59
C ALA A 65 -35.09 7.03 0.93
N PHE A 66 -34.52 6.12 1.73
CA PHE A 66 -34.52 6.19 3.19
C PHE A 66 -33.73 7.44 3.66
N GLN A 67 -34.35 8.27 4.50
CA GLN A 67 -33.72 9.50 5.01
C GLN A 67 -33.31 9.36 6.47
N LEU A 68 -32.00 9.32 6.69
CA LEU A 68 -31.39 9.29 8.02
C LEU A 68 -31.34 10.71 8.62
N THR A 69 -32.41 11.13 9.29
CA THR A 69 -32.55 12.50 9.82
C THR A 69 -31.86 12.77 11.15
N ALA A 70 -31.40 11.72 11.85
CA ALA A 70 -30.68 11.80 13.13
C ALA A 70 -29.89 10.50 13.37
N LEU A 71 -28.92 10.53 14.29
CA LEU A 71 -28.34 9.29 14.82
C LEU A 71 -29.40 8.51 15.61
N PRO A 72 -29.47 7.17 15.46
CA PRO A 72 -30.19 6.32 16.41
C PRO A 72 -29.57 6.41 17.81
N LYS A 73 -30.29 5.92 18.82
CA LYS A 73 -29.74 5.78 20.17
C LYS A 73 -28.92 4.49 20.24
N ASP A 74 -27.74 4.54 20.84
CA ASP A 74 -26.91 3.37 21.09
C ASP A 74 -27.63 2.25 21.87
N ALA A 75 -27.36 1.02 21.44
CA ALA A 75 -27.61 -0.22 22.16
C ALA A 75 -26.31 -1.05 22.18
N PRO A 76 -25.32 -0.69 23.05
CA PRO A 76 -23.98 -1.27 22.98
C PRO A 76 -23.90 -2.78 23.26
N ASP A 77 -24.92 -3.37 23.89
CA ASP A 77 -24.98 -4.82 24.13
C ASP A 77 -25.46 -5.61 22.89
N GLU A 78 -26.03 -4.93 21.89
CA GLU A 78 -26.45 -5.48 20.60
C GLU A 78 -25.41 -5.25 19.49
N GLY A 79 -24.36 -4.48 19.77
CA GLY A 79 -23.33 -4.03 18.81
C GLY A 79 -23.55 -2.64 18.22
N LEU A 80 -24.64 -1.97 18.61
CA LEU A 80 -25.12 -0.73 17.98
C LEU A 80 -24.56 0.50 18.70
N VAL A 81 -23.40 1.00 18.25
CA VAL A 81 -22.75 2.21 18.77
C VAL A 81 -22.51 3.22 17.64
N TYR A 82 -23.24 4.34 17.68
CA TYR A 82 -23.24 5.37 16.64
C TYR A 82 -22.34 6.57 16.96
N ASP A 83 -21.56 6.51 18.04
CA ASP A 83 -20.67 7.61 18.43
C ASP A 83 -19.65 7.95 17.33
N GLY A 84 -19.33 9.25 17.23
CA GLY A 84 -18.50 9.85 16.19
C GLY A 84 -19.08 9.88 14.77
N LEU A 85 -20.01 8.98 14.43
CA LEU A 85 -20.71 8.96 13.14
C LEU A 85 -21.58 10.21 12.93
N LYS A 86 -21.81 10.59 11.66
CA LYS A 86 -22.59 11.78 11.30
C LYS A 86 -23.57 11.45 10.16
N PRO A 87 -24.88 11.70 10.31
CA PRO A 87 -25.81 11.63 9.19
C PRO A 87 -25.57 12.80 8.24
N VAL A 88 -25.94 12.65 6.96
CA VAL A 88 -25.81 13.70 5.94
C VAL A 88 -27.16 14.15 5.40
N ALA A 89 -27.17 15.26 4.65
CA ALA A 89 -28.36 15.75 3.96
C ALA A 89 -28.83 14.77 2.86
N ALA A 90 -30.11 14.81 2.52
CA ALA A 90 -30.75 13.83 1.62
C ALA A 90 -30.23 13.86 0.17
N ASP A 91 -29.56 14.94 -0.22
CA ASP A 91 -28.92 15.23 -1.50
C ASP A 91 -27.39 15.03 -1.50
N ALA A 92 -26.79 14.68 -0.36
CA ALA A 92 -25.36 14.39 -0.23
C ALA A 92 -25.04 12.94 -0.59
N LEU A 93 -23.79 12.67 -0.97
CA LEU A 93 -23.33 11.36 -1.44
C LEU A 93 -23.65 10.19 -0.49
N CYS A 94 -23.57 10.40 0.83
CA CYS A 94 -23.85 9.35 1.82
C CYS A 94 -25.32 9.31 2.27
N SER A 95 -26.27 9.79 1.46
CA SER A 95 -27.70 9.80 1.80
C SER A 95 -28.20 8.42 2.23
N GLY A 96 -29.02 8.37 3.30
CA GLY A 96 -29.45 7.15 3.98
C GLY A 96 -28.42 6.53 4.94
N SER A 97 -27.16 6.98 4.88
CA SER A 97 -26.00 6.45 5.59
C SER A 97 -25.24 7.55 6.37
N TYR A 98 -24.14 7.17 7.01
CA TYR A 98 -23.29 8.08 7.79
C TYR A 98 -22.01 8.42 7.02
N VAL A 99 -21.43 9.60 7.24
CA VAL A 99 -20.10 9.98 6.73
C VAL A 99 -19.01 9.74 7.77
N VAL A 100 -17.85 9.23 7.33
CA VAL A 100 -16.70 8.86 8.18
C VAL A 100 -15.45 9.69 7.85
N LEU A 101 -15.16 9.82 6.55
CA LEU A 101 -14.14 10.70 5.96
C LEU A 101 -14.78 11.45 4.79
N ASP A 102 -14.08 12.43 4.19
CA ASP A 102 -14.60 13.16 3.03
C ASP A 102 -15.04 12.17 1.91
N GLU A 103 -16.27 12.36 1.43
CA GLU A 103 -16.98 11.48 0.47
C GLU A 103 -17.05 9.98 0.81
N THR A 104 -16.66 9.57 2.02
CA THR A 104 -16.57 8.17 2.44
C THR A 104 -17.66 7.85 3.45
N CYS A 105 -18.55 6.95 3.05
CA CYS A 105 -19.77 6.59 3.76
C CYS A 105 -19.57 5.34 4.65
N THR A 106 -20.50 5.06 5.56
CA THR A 106 -20.68 3.76 6.20
C THR A 106 -22.16 3.43 6.37
N HIS A 107 -22.52 2.15 6.32
CA HIS A 107 -23.85 1.68 6.67
C HIS A 107 -24.12 1.82 8.19
N GLY A 108 -23.09 2.02 9.01
CA GLY A 108 -23.18 2.10 10.48
C GLY A 108 -22.96 0.74 11.15
N PRO A 109 -23.24 0.62 12.46
CA PRO A 109 -23.05 -0.63 13.19
C PRO A 109 -24.11 -1.67 12.86
N ASP A 110 -23.66 -2.92 12.73
CA ASP A 110 -24.52 -4.08 12.48
C ASP A 110 -24.86 -4.87 13.75
N VAL A 111 -26.10 -5.38 13.79
CA VAL A 111 -26.60 -6.26 14.86
C VAL A 111 -25.93 -7.64 14.80
N ALA A 112 -25.68 -8.23 15.98
CA ALA A 112 -25.06 -9.55 16.07
C ALA A 112 -25.90 -10.68 15.41
N PRO A 113 -25.35 -11.44 14.44
CA PRO A 113 -26.03 -12.60 13.85
C PRO A 113 -26.35 -13.69 14.88
N THR A 114 -27.35 -14.51 14.57
CA THR A 114 -27.84 -15.58 15.46
C THR A 114 -26.71 -16.52 15.87
N GLY A 115 -26.39 -16.55 17.17
CA GLY A 115 -25.37 -17.41 17.76
C GLY A 115 -24.04 -16.70 18.10
N LEU A 116 -23.81 -15.51 17.56
CA LEU A 116 -22.73 -14.60 17.95
C LEU A 116 -23.21 -13.59 19.00
N SER A 117 -22.28 -12.88 19.64
CA SER A 117 -22.62 -11.77 20.54
C SER A 117 -21.39 -10.91 20.79
N VAL A 118 -21.53 -9.60 20.56
CA VAL A 118 -20.50 -8.58 20.78
C VAL A 118 -19.97 -8.56 22.23
N ARG A 119 -20.69 -9.14 23.20
CA ARG A 119 -20.27 -9.23 24.61
C ARG A 119 -19.62 -10.56 25.00
N LYS A 120 -19.37 -11.46 24.05
CA LYS A 120 -18.85 -12.81 24.29
C LYS A 120 -17.86 -13.21 23.20
N ASP A 121 -16.59 -12.91 23.45
CA ASP A 121 -15.42 -13.32 22.67
C ASP A 121 -15.54 -14.74 22.08
N VAL A 122 -15.23 -14.88 20.79
CA VAL A 122 -15.18 -16.20 20.14
C VAL A 122 -13.93 -16.98 20.59
N ALA A 123 -14.03 -18.30 20.59
CA ALA A 123 -12.87 -19.17 20.77
C ALA A 123 -12.00 -19.18 19.48
N PRO A 124 -10.66 -19.32 19.58
CA PRO A 124 -9.83 -19.54 18.40
C PRO A 124 -10.21 -20.88 17.75
N VAL A 125 -10.38 -20.88 16.43
CA VAL A 125 -10.71 -22.07 15.63
C VAL A 125 -9.49 -22.92 15.28
N THR A 126 -8.29 -22.45 15.64
CA THR A 126 -7.00 -23.11 15.43
C THR A 126 -6.19 -23.20 16.73
N ALA A 127 -5.24 -24.14 16.81
CA ALA A 127 -4.22 -24.09 17.85
C ALA A 127 -3.39 -22.80 17.77
N ALA A 128 -3.12 -22.19 18.94
CA ALA A 128 -2.24 -21.04 19.07
C ALA A 128 -0.85 -21.32 18.49
N THR A 129 -0.19 -20.32 17.91
CA THR A 129 1.12 -20.45 17.26
C THR A 129 1.99 -19.27 17.63
N LYS A 130 3.19 -19.56 18.16
CA LYS A 130 4.16 -18.53 18.53
C LYS A 130 4.95 -18.06 17.30
N LEU A 131 4.39 -17.11 16.57
CA LEU A 131 5.15 -16.31 15.62
C LEU A 131 6.04 -15.30 16.39
N PRO A 132 7.14 -14.81 15.78
CA PRO A 132 7.83 -13.61 16.26
C PRO A 132 6.92 -12.39 16.03
N GLY A 133 6.06 -12.08 17.01
CA GLY A 133 5.26 -10.85 17.04
C GLY A 133 6.13 -9.60 17.19
N THR A 134 5.52 -8.42 17.06
CA THR A 134 6.26 -7.15 17.03
C THR A 134 7.17 -6.95 18.25
N VAL A 135 8.45 -6.65 18.01
CA VAL A 135 9.50 -6.75 19.03
C VAL A 135 9.47 -5.58 20.01
N ARG A 136 9.04 -5.86 21.25
CA ARG A 136 9.64 -5.26 22.45
C ARG A 136 10.29 -6.34 23.31
N VAL A 137 11.62 -6.42 23.25
CA VAL A 137 12.59 -6.81 24.31
C VAL A 137 13.95 -7.04 23.64
N VAL A 138 15.03 -6.69 24.35
CA VAL A 138 16.42 -6.86 23.89
C VAL A 138 16.77 -8.35 23.76
N GLN A 139 16.79 -8.85 22.52
CA GLN A 139 17.48 -10.09 22.13
C GLN A 139 18.99 -9.80 21.97
N PRO A 140 19.87 -10.82 22.00
CA PRO A 140 21.19 -10.69 21.37
C PRO A 140 21.01 -10.33 19.88
N VAL A 141 21.97 -9.58 19.33
CA VAL A 141 21.85 -9.04 17.97
C VAL A 141 22.05 -10.15 16.93
N VAL A 142 20.93 -10.69 16.44
CA VAL A 142 20.91 -11.62 15.31
C VAL A 142 20.83 -10.79 14.03
N VAL A 143 22.00 -10.56 13.43
CA VAL A 143 22.11 -10.14 12.02
C VAL A 143 21.56 -11.28 11.16
N PRO A 144 20.51 -11.04 10.35
CA PRO A 144 19.99 -12.07 9.46
C PRO A 144 21.04 -12.42 8.39
N PRO A 145 21.21 -13.69 8.00
CA PRO A 145 22.05 -14.02 6.86
C PRO A 145 21.38 -13.56 5.57
N ASP A 146 22.16 -13.21 4.53
CA ASP A 146 21.60 -12.86 3.20
C ASP A 146 20.62 -13.96 2.70
N ALA A 147 20.92 -15.24 2.99
CA ALA A 147 20.11 -16.40 2.64
C ALA A 147 18.74 -16.47 3.34
N GLU A 148 18.50 -15.71 4.41
CA GLU A 148 17.19 -15.54 5.02
C GLU A 148 16.39 -14.49 4.25
N ILE A 149 16.99 -13.32 4.01
CA ILE A 149 16.35 -12.20 3.30
C ILE A 149 16.07 -12.56 1.82
N ALA A 150 16.88 -13.42 1.19
CA ALA A 150 16.60 -13.94 -0.14
C ALA A 150 15.38 -14.89 -0.17
N ARG A 151 15.13 -15.67 0.89
CA ARG A 151 13.93 -16.52 1.00
C ARG A 151 12.67 -15.70 1.24
N ASP A 152 12.78 -14.58 1.96
CA ASP A 152 11.72 -13.56 2.07
C ASP A 152 11.32 -12.91 0.72
N LEU A 153 12.00 -13.25 -0.39
CA LEU A 153 11.65 -12.87 -1.76
C LEU A 153 11.24 -14.08 -2.63
N GLY A 154 11.00 -15.25 -2.04
CA GLY A 154 10.76 -16.51 -2.78
C GLY A 154 12.02 -17.14 -3.39
N GLY A 155 13.21 -16.69 -2.98
CA GLY A 155 14.48 -17.04 -3.60
C GLY A 155 15.11 -18.35 -3.16
N SER A 156 16.01 -18.87 -4.00
CA SER A 156 16.92 -19.94 -3.59
C SER A 156 17.86 -19.50 -2.45
N ALA A 157 18.27 -20.45 -1.61
CA ALA A 157 19.15 -20.17 -0.48
C ALA A 157 20.57 -19.83 -0.96
N LEU A 158 21.02 -18.62 -0.64
CA LEU A 158 22.38 -18.16 -0.93
C LEU A 158 23.45 -18.99 -0.20
N THR A 159 24.59 -19.19 -0.87
CA THR A 159 25.90 -19.32 -0.19
C THR A 159 26.59 -17.95 -0.19
N PRO A 160 27.62 -17.70 0.65
CA PRO A 160 28.28 -16.38 0.71
C PRO A 160 28.84 -15.90 -0.65
N GLU A 161 29.16 -16.82 -1.56
CA GLU A 161 29.83 -16.58 -2.84
C GLU A 161 28.91 -16.69 -4.07
N ALA A 162 27.64 -17.06 -3.89
CA ALA A 162 26.70 -17.35 -4.99
C ALA A 162 25.54 -16.32 -5.01
N PRO A 163 24.99 -15.96 -6.19
CA PRO A 163 23.73 -15.22 -6.31
C PRO A 163 22.51 -16.13 -6.08
N ALA A 164 21.35 -15.53 -5.82
CA ALA A 164 20.07 -16.25 -5.64
C ALA A 164 19.18 -16.06 -6.88
N LEU A 165 18.43 -17.11 -7.20
CA LEU A 165 17.39 -17.05 -8.22
C LEU A 165 16.04 -16.76 -7.55
N ILE A 166 15.37 -15.69 -7.97
CA ILE A 166 13.96 -15.42 -7.69
C ILE A 166 13.16 -15.84 -8.94
N PRO A 167 12.39 -16.93 -8.93
CA PRO A 167 11.53 -17.29 -10.06
C PRO A 167 10.46 -16.21 -10.28
N ASP A 168 10.25 -15.78 -11.52
CA ASP A 168 9.04 -15.04 -11.89
C ASP A 168 7.90 -16.05 -12.10
N PRO A 169 6.62 -15.69 -11.87
CA PRO A 169 5.49 -16.53 -12.23
C PRO A 169 5.48 -16.89 -13.72
N ALA A 170 5.09 -18.12 -14.05
CA ALA A 170 4.87 -18.53 -15.43
C ALA A 170 3.50 -18.03 -15.92
N PRO A 171 3.37 -17.56 -17.18
CA PRO A 171 2.07 -17.10 -17.70
C PRO A 171 1.16 -18.29 -18.06
N GLY A 172 -0.15 -18.16 -17.80
CA GLY A 172 -1.17 -18.98 -18.47
C GLY A 172 -1.79 -20.17 -17.71
N ASN A 173 -1.77 -20.20 -16.38
CA ASN A 173 -2.58 -21.14 -15.58
C ASN A 173 -2.93 -20.54 -14.20
N ALA A 174 -3.94 -19.66 -14.17
CA ALA A 174 -4.31 -18.77 -13.06
C ALA A 174 -3.16 -17.86 -12.58
N ASP A 175 -3.37 -16.54 -12.59
CA ASP A 175 -2.33 -15.55 -12.24
C ASP A 175 -2.01 -15.48 -10.72
N PHE A 176 -2.50 -16.46 -9.97
CA PHE A 176 -2.32 -16.63 -8.54
C PHE A 176 -2.21 -18.11 -8.15
N VAL A 177 -1.58 -18.39 -7.02
CA VAL A 177 -1.58 -19.73 -6.39
C VAL A 177 -2.57 -19.74 -5.23
N LEU A 178 -3.35 -20.82 -5.07
CA LEU A 178 -4.10 -21.05 -3.84
C LEU A 178 -3.16 -21.53 -2.73
N GLY A 179 -3.02 -20.70 -1.70
CA GLY A 179 -2.17 -20.93 -0.54
C GLY A 179 -2.70 -22.00 0.41
N ARG A 180 -1.90 -22.30 1.43
CA ARG A 180 -2.18 -23.35 2.43
C ARG A 180 -3.55 -23.22 3.09
N ASP A 181 -3.99 -21.98 3.32
CA ASP A 181 -5.23 -21.66 4.02
C ASP A 181 -6.41 -21.43 3.04
N GLY A 182 -6.26 -21.80 1.76
CA GLY A 182 -7.31 -21.70 0.73
C GLY A 182 -7.48 -20.33 0.09
N VAL A 183 -6.44 -19.48 0.12
CA VAL A 183 -6.49 -18.07 -0.34
C VAL A 183 -5.60 -17.84 -1.54
N ALA A 184 -6.05 -17.03 -2.50
CA ALA A 184 -5.29 -16.66 -3.69
C ALA A 184 -4.13 -15.68 -3.43
N CYS A 185 -2.95 -16.00 -3.99
CA CYS A 185 -1.73 -15.19 -3.91
C CYS A 185 -1.24 -14.79 -5.32
N GLU A 186 -1.42 -13.54 -5.71
CA GLU A 186 -0.96 -12.97 -6.99
C GLU A 186 0.34 -12.17 -6.82
N SER A 187 1.26 -12.30 -7.78
CA SER A 187 2.49 -11.52 -7.88
C SER A 187 3.38 -11.65 -6.62
N ASP A 188 3.97 -10.56 -6.15
CA ASP A 188 4.74 -10.47 -4.89
C ASP A 188 3.88 -10.57 -3.61
N GLY A 189 2.55 -10.70 -3.73
CA GLY A 189 1.61 -10.70 -2.60
C GLY A 189 1.44 -9.33 -1.92
N GLN A 190 2.02 -8.25 -2.43
CA GLN A 190 2.14 -6.96 -1.73
C GLN A 190 1.78 -5.75 -2.61
N SER A 191 2.15 -5.74 -3.88
CA SER A 191 2.00 -4.59 -4.78
C SER A 191 0.61 -4.47 -5.39
N GLY A 192 0.22 -3.26 -5.76
CA GLY A 192 -1.11 -2.95 -6.32
C GLY A 192 -2.25 -3.08 -5.30
N ARG A 193 -3.49 -3.08 -5.81
CA ARG A 193 -4.71 -3.17 -4.98
C ARG A 193 -4.72 -4.47 -4.17
N ARG A 194 -4.89 -4.38 -2.85
CA ARG A 194 -4.94 -5.54 -1.94
C ARG A 194 -5.89 -5.35 -0.76
N VAL A 195 -6.47 -6.46 -0.28
CA VAL A 195 -7.14 -6.54 1.02
C VAL A 195 -6.10 -6.85 2.09
N GLN A 196 -5.82 -5.91 2.97
CA GLN A 196 -4.80 -6.04 4.02
C GLN A 196 -5.48 -6.35 5.35
N MET A 197 -5.17 -7.52 5.93
CA MET A 197 -5.72 -7.89 7.23
C MET A 197 -4.93 -7.30 8.38
N LEU A 198 -5.65 -6.71 9.33
CA LEU A 198 -5.10 -6.13 10.56
C LEU A 198 -5.70 -6.85 11.77
N TYR A 199 -4.89 -7.11 12.80
CA TYR A 199 -5.33 -7.40 14.15
C TYR A 199 -5.03 -6.17 15.01
N LEU A 200 -6.06 -5.56 15.58
CA LEU A 200 -5.95 -4.30 16.33
C LEU A 200 -6.08 -4.57 17.83
N TYR A 201 -5.21 -4.00 18.67
CA TYR A 201 -5.37 -4.04 20.12
C TYR A 201 -5.06 -2.68 20.76
N ALA A 202 -5.67 -2.39 21.91
CA ALA A 202 -5.47 -1.12 22.62
C ALA A 202 -4.16 -1.12 23.41
N ALA A 203 -3.43 -0.01 23.37
CA ALA A 203 -2.14 0.13 24.03
C ALA A 203 -2.21 -0.10 25.54
N GLY A 204 -1.24 -0.84 26.07
CA GLY A 204 -1.22 -1.26 27.48
C GLY A 204 -2.13 -2.46 27.81
N THR A 205 -2.84 -3.05 26.84
CA THR A 205 -3.47 -4.36 26.99
C THR A 205 -2.51 -5.50 26.58
N ALA A 206 -2.86 -6.74 26.89
CA ALA A 206 -2.10 -7.92 26.48
C ALA A 206 -2.61 -8.44 25.13
N THR A 207 -1.77 -8.36 24.09
CA THR A 207 -2.07 -8.90 22.75
C THR A 207 -2.47 -10.39 22.78
N ARG A 208 -3.51 -10.72 22.01
CA ARG A 208 -3.98 -12.08 21.73
C ARG A 208 -3.51 -12.59 20.34
N TYR A 209 -2.69 -11.84 19.62
CA TYR A 209 -2.27 -12.13 18.24
C TYR A 209 -1.78 -13.57 18.03
N ASN A 210 -0.81 -14.04 18.82
CA ASN A 210 -0.27 -15.41 18.71
C ASN A 210 -1.29 -16.52 19.08
N THR A 211 -2.41 -16.18 19.74
CA THR A 211 -3.54 -17.10 19.98
C THR A 211 -4.43 -17.22 18.74
N PHE A 212 -4.66 -16.12 18.02
CA PHE A 212 -5.65 -16.02 16.95
C PHE A 212 -5.09 -15.89 15.52
N VAL A 213 -3.79 -15.68 15.29
CA VAL A 213 -3.24 -15.41 13.94
C VAL A 213 -3.61 -16.46 12.89
N ASN A 214 -3.59 -17.74 13.26
CA ASN A 214 -4.02 -18.81 12.34
C ASN A 214 -5.55 -18.94 12.25
N SER A 215 -6.30 -18.45 13.25
CA SER A 215 -7.76 -18.32 13.17
C SER A 215 -8.15 -17.17 12.23
N PHE A 216 -7.47 -16.03 12.29
CA PHE A 216 -7.63 -14.94 11.32
C PHE A 216 -7.35 -15.42 9.88
N ARG A 217 -6.30 -16.21 9.67
CA ARG A 217 -6.01 -16.84 8.36
C ARG A 217 -7.06 -17.86 7.93
N THR A 218 -7.51 -18.71 8.84
CA THR A 218 -8.61 -19.67 8.58
C THR A 218 -9.90 -18.92 8.21
N TRP A 219 -10.18 -17.80 8.88
CA TRP A 219 -11.34 -16.98 8.56
C TRP A 219 -11.18 -16.28 7.21
N ALA A 220 -9.99 -15.84 6.84
CA ALA A 220 -9.67 -15.28 5.51
C ALA A 220 -9.94 -16.29 4.38
N GLY A 221 -9.50 -17.54 4.53
CA GLY A 221 -9.83 -18.62 3.59
C GLY A 221 -11.33 -18.89 3.49
N GLY A 222 -12.06 -18.80 4.61
CA GLY A 222 -13.52 -18.87 4.59
C GLY A 222 -14.22 -17.65 3.98
N VAL A 223 -13.60 -16.45 4.01
CA VAL A 223 -14.09 -15.27 3.28
C VAL A 223 -13.88 -15.47 1.78
N ASP A 224 -12.67 -15.89 1.38
CA ASP A 224 -12.31 -16.19 0.00
C ASP A 224 -13.27 -17.21 -0.64
N ALA A 225 -13.53 -18.31 0.07
CA ALA A 225 -14.50 -19.33 -0.34
C ALA A 225 -15.97 -18.86 -0.39
N ILE A 226 -16.34 -17.78 0.30
CA ILE A 226 -17.67 -17.15 0.15
C ILE A 226 -17.74 -16.37 -1.17
N PHE A 227 -16.72 -15.57 -1.49
CA PHE A 227 -16.65 -14.85 -2.77
C PHE A 227 -16.62 -15.82 -3.96
N ASP A 228 -15.79 -16.86 -3.88
CA ASP A 228 -15.62 -17.78 -5.01
C ASP A 228 -16.84 -18.68 -5.24
N ALA A 229 -17.45 -19.21 -4.17
CA ALA A 229 -18.65 -20.03 -4.33
C ALA A 229 -19.86 -19.22 -4.82
N SER A 230 -19.96 -17.94 -4.45
CA SER A 230 -21.01 -17.03 -4.98
C SER A 230 -20.74 -16.66 -6.44
N ALA A 231 -19.47 -16.56 -6.84
CA ALA A 231 -19.10 -16.40 -8.25
C ALA A 231 -19.45 -17.65 -9.07
N GLY A 232 -19.24 -18.84 -8.51
CA GLY A 232 -19.60 -20.12 -9.13
C GLY A 232 -21.09 -20.25 -9.44
N GLU A 233 -21.97 -19.68 -8.62
CA GLU A 233 -23.43 -19.66 -8.84
C GLU A 233 -23.82 -18.86 -10.11
N THR A 234 -22.99 -17.89 -10.52
CA THR A 234 -23.14 -17.13 -11.77
C THR A 234 -22.17 -17.57 -12.88
N GLY A 235 -21.45 -18.67 -12.68
CA GLY A 235 -20.57 -19.31 -13.68
C GLY A 235 -19.16 -18.73 -13.79
N GLY A 236 -18.75 -17.84 -12.88
CA GLY A 236 -17.39 -17.33 -12.77
C GLY A 236 -16.64 -17.88 -11.56
N SER A 237 -15.51 -17.25 -11.24
CA SER A 237 -14.72 -17.53 -10.03
C SER A 237 -14.07 -16.23 -9.54
N ARG A 238 -14.04 -16.02 -8.21
CA ARG A 238 -13.58 -14.77 -7.58
C ARG A 238 -12.94 -15.02 -6.22
N HIS A 239 -11.62 -14.94 -6.17
CA HIS A 239 -10.86 -15.00 -4.93
C HIS A 239 -10.56 -13.59 -4.40
N VAL A 240 -10.34 -13.44 -3.10
CA VAL A 240 -10.04 -12.14 -2.50
C VAL A 240 -8.54 -11.86 -2.62
N ARG A 241 -8.18 -10.71 -3.19
CA ARG A 241 -6.78 -10.35 -3.47
C ARG A 241 -6.09 -9.85 -2.20
N TYR A 242 -5.81 -10.76 -1.27
CA TYR A 242 -5.21 -10.44 0.02
C TYR A 242 -3.74 -9.98 -0.10
N VAL A 243 -3.28 -9.19 0.88
CA VAL A 243 -1.85 -9.08 1.17
C VAL A 243 -1.39 -10.43 1.73
N THR A 244 -0.37 -11.03 1.11
CA THR A 244 0.17 -12.34 1.47
C THR A 244 1.67 -12.30 1.71
N THR A 245 2.17 -13.21 2.54
CA THR A 245 3.60 -13.45 2.69
C THR A 245 4.15 -14.21 1.47
N PRO A 246 5.48 -14.25 1.25
CA PRO A 246 6.10 -14.98 0.13
C PRO A 246 5.75 -16.47 0.09
N GLU A 247 5.45 -17.06 1.25
CA GLU A 247 5.01 -18.45 1.41
C GLU A 247 3.52 -18.65 1.08
N CYS A 248 2.90 -17.70 0.36
CA CYS A 248 1.50 -17.71 -0.03
C CYS A 248 0.56 -17.99 1.16
N THR A 249 0.69 -17.16 2.18
CA THR A 249 -0.09 -17.22 3.43
C THR A 249 -0.61 -15.83 3.75
N VAL A 250 -1.87 -15.69 4.21
CA VAL A 250 -2.45 -14.35 4.48
C VAL A 250 -1.66 -13.61 5.54
N ALA A 251 -1.37 -12.35 5.24
CA ALA A 251 -0.56 -11.46 6.02
C ALA A 251 -1.46 -10.64 6.96
N VAL A 252 -1.54 -11.05 8.23
CA VAL A 252 -2.31 -10.37 9.28
C VAL A 252 -1.38 -9.52 10.14
N ALA A 253 -1.50 -8.19 10.08
CA ALA A 253 -0.57 -7.28 10.76
C ALA A 253 -1.04 -7.00 12.19
N GLU A 254 -0.15 -7.18 13.17
CA GLU A 254 -0.37 -6.82 14.57
C GLU A 254 -0.21 -5.30 14.74
N VAL A 255 -1.24 -4.60 15.25
CA VAL A 255 -1.28 -3.14 15.37
C VAL A 255 -1.73 -2.70 16.77
N GLU A 256 -0.82 -2.04 17.50
CA GLU A 256 -1.14 -1.35 18.75
C GLU A 256 -1.74 0.03 18.45
N LEU A 257 -2.98 0.27 18.89
CA LEU A 257 -3.67 1.56 18.78
C LEU A 257 -3.61 2.33 20.12
N PRO A 258 -3.62 3.67 20.13
CA PRO A 258 -3.73 4.45 21.37
C PRO A 258 -4.94 4.07 22.23
N PRO A 259 -4.91 4.29 23.55
CA PRO A 259 -6.05 4.01 24.42
C PRO A 259 -7.28 4.80 23.99
N GLY A 260 -8.45 4.15 23.94
CA GLY A 260 -9.70 4.72 23.45
C GLY A 260 -9.91 4.65 21.93
N SER A 261 -8.87 4.37 21.12
CA SER A 261 -9.00 4.28 19.65
C SER A 261 -9.82 3.08 19.14
N LEU A 262 -10.31 2.21 20.03
CA LEU A 262 -11.24 1.13 19.71
C LEU A 262 -12.68 1.41 20.19
N ASP A 263 -12.94 2.53 20.86
CA ASP A 263 -14.23 2.84 21.48
C ASP A 263 -15.28 3.27 20.44
N SER A 264 -14.86 3.90 19.33
CA SER A 264 -15.69 4.21 18.16
C SER A 264 -15.02 3.78 16.84
N PHE A 265 -15.81 3.57 15.79
CA PHE A 265 -15.28 3.26 14.45
C PHE A 265 -14.50 4.44 13.86
N THR A 266 -14.95 5.68 14.08
CA THR A 266 -14.25 6.89 13.63
C THR A 266 -12.88 7.06 14.29
N ASP A 267 -12.76 6.74 15.58
CA ASP A 267 -11.46 6.80 16.27
C ASP A 267 -10.52 5.69 15.83
N THR A 268 -11.05 4.50 15.48
CA THR A 268 -10.26 3.43 14.85
C THR A 268 -9.73 3.86 13.48
N VAL A 269 -10.60 4.38 12.61
CA VAL A 269 -10.22 4.87 11.28
C VAL A 269 -9.22 6.03 11.39
N LYS A 270 -9.45 6.99 12.29
CA LYS A 270 -8.52 8.09 12.55
C LYS A 270 -7.17 7.58 13.05
N ALA A 271 -7.13 6.73 14.07
CA ALA A 271 -5.89 6.19 14.62
C ALA A 271 -5.11 5.36 13.59
N LEU A 272 -5.80 4.65 12.70
CA LEU A 272 -5.17 3.91 11.60
C LEU A 272 -4.64 4.83 10.49
N GLY A 273 -5.33 5.93 10.16
CA GLY A 273 -4.77 7.00 9.32
C GLY A 273 -3.53 7.64 9.96
N ASP A 274 -3.62 7.97 11.25
CA ASP A 274 -2.50 8.46 12.07
C ASP A 274 -1.37 7.42 12.22
N LEU A 275 -1.61 6.14 11.87
CA LEU A 275 -0.63 5.05 11.79
C LEU A 275 -0.17 4.68 10.37
N GLY A 276 -0.73 5.29 9.31
CA GLY A 276 -0.30 5.10 7.91
C GLY A 276 -1.06 4.00 7.17
N TYR A 277 -2.12 3.47 7.76
CA TYR A 277 -3.08 2.60 7.10
C TYR A 277 -4.11 3.46 6.35
N ASN A 278 -3.64 4.22 5.35
CA ASN A 278 -4.41 5.18 4.56
C ASN A 278 -4.12 5.10 3.05
N ARG A 279 -3.51 4.01 2.57
CA ARG A 279 -3.18 3.83 1.15
C ARG A 279 -4.44 3.69 0.29
N THR A 280 -4.43 4.32 -0.88
CA THR A 280 -5.56 4.29 -1.83
C THR A 280 -5.70 2.97 -2.61
N ASP A 281 -4.70 2.08 -2.51
CA ASP A 281 -4.71 0.72 -3.05
C ASP A 281 -5.00 -0.35 -1.96
N ARG A 282 -5.70 0.03 -0.88
CA ARG A 282 -6.00 -0.85 0.25
C ARG A 282 -7.46 -0.86 0.70
N LYS A 283 -7.94 -2.07 0.97
CA LYS A 283 -9.07 -2.35 1.87
C LYS A 283 -8.51 -2.95 3.15
N TYR A 284 -8.72 -2.32 4.30
CA TYR A 284 -8.23 -2.78 5.59
C TYR A 284 -9.33 -3.60 6.28
N LEU A 285 -9.11 -4.92 6.38
CA LEU A 285 -10.03 -5.86 7.04
C LEU A 285 -9.52 -6.14 8.46
N MET A 286 -10.26 -5.69 9.46
CA MET A 286 -9.75 -5.43 10.79
C MET A 286 -10.44 -6.31 11.84
N PHE A 287 -9.69 -7.24 12.39
CA PHE A 287 -10.10 -8.06 13.52
C PHE A 287 -9.69 -7.32 14.81
N ALA A 288 -10.63 -6.57 15.38
CA ALA A 288 -10.37 -5.70 16.52
C ALA A 288 -10.52 -6.43 17.86
N ASP A 289 -9.52 -6.31 18.72
CA ASP A 289 -9.54 -6.79 20.11
C ASP A 289 -10.33 -5.81 21.00
N ALA A 290 -11.62 -5.77 20.70
CA ALA A 290 -12.64 -4.94 21.31
C ALA A 290 -13.93 -5.76 21.43
N ASN A 291 -14.99 -5.15 21.95
CA ASN A 291 -16.33 -5.71 22.13
C ASN A 291 -17.39 -4.59 22.00
N VAL A 292 -17.33 -3.84 20.89
CA VAL A 292 -18.18 -2.66 20.57
C VAL A 292 -19.09 -2.94 19.37
N TYR A 293 -18.57 -3.52 18.29
CA TYR A 293 -19.27 -3.74 17.01
C TYR A 293 -19.36 -5.22 16.65
N CYS A 294 -20.46 -5.68 16.02
CA CYS A 294 -20.39 -6.98 15.35
C CYS A 294 -19.71 -6.84 14.00
N GLY A 295 -20.25 -5.94 13.17
CA GLY A 295 -19.69 -5.46 11.92
C GLY A 295 -19.86 -3.94 11.80
N ILE A 296 -18.97 -3.28 11.05
CA ILE A 296 -19.14 -1.94 10.48
C ILE A 296 -18.06 -1.70 9.40
N ALA A 297 -18.45 -1.17 8.24
CA ALA A 297 -17.52 -0.92 7.13
C ALA A 297 -17.79 0.39 6.38
N THR A 298 -16.72 0.97 5.80
CA THR A 298 -16.81 2.14 4.92
C THR A 298 -17.02 1.76 3.46
N TYR A 299 -17.87 2.49 2.73
CA TYR A 299 -18.07 2.36 1.29
C TYR A 299 -18.20 3.75 0.62
N VAL A 300 -18.32 3.80 -0.71
CA VAL A 300 -18.65 5.02 -1.45
C VAL A 300 -19.91 4.78 -2.28
N ASP A 301 -20.90 5.67 -2.23
CA ASP A 301 -22.15 5.53 -3.01
C ASP A 301 -21.96 5.94 -4.49
N ASP A 302 -20.99 5.30 -5.13
CA ASP A 302 -20.62 5.51 -6.53
C ASP A 302 -21.24 4.39 -7.37
N LYS A 303 -22.32 4.69 -8.10
CA LYS A 303 -23.06 3.69 -8.89
C LYS A 303 -22.42 3.42 -10.27
N ARG A 304 -21.36 4.13 -10.66
CA ARG A 304 -20.82 4.07 -12.04
C ARG A 304 -20.27 2.67 -12.39
N PRO A 305 -20.62 2.08 -13.55
CA PRO A 305 -20.07 0.80 -13.96
C PRO A 305 -18.58 0.92 -14.35
N GLY A 306 -17.85 -0.20 -14.27
CA GLY A 306 -16.47 -0.33 -14.74
C GLY A 306 -15.37 0.09 -13.74
N ARG A 307 -14.12 -0.22 -14.07
CA ARG A 307 -12.95 -0.16 -13.15
C ARG A 307 -12.59 1.25 -12.63
N THR A 308 -13.21 2.32 -13.12
CA THR A 308 -13.01 3.70 -12.65
C THR A 308 -13.91 4.11 -11.47
N ASN A 309 -14.76 3.19 -10.98
CA ASN A 309 -15.56 3.39 -9.78
C ASN A 309 -14.70 3.65 -8.53
N ARG A 310 -15.11 4.56 -7.63
CA ARG A 310 -14.35 4.87 -6.39
C ARG A 310 -14.26 3.72 -5.39
N ASN A 311 -15.20 2.77 -5.40
CA ASN A 311 -15.08 1.53 -4.60
C ASN A 311 -13.93 0.64 -5.07
N ASN A 312 -13.48 0.79 -6.32
CA ASN A 312 -12.26 0.19 -6.86
C ASN A 312 -10.98 0.99 -6.48
N GLY A 313 -11.05 1.80 -5.43
CA GLY A 313 -9.94 2.46 -4.75
C GLY A 313 -10.14 2.42 -3.23
N GLY A 314 -9.51 3.34 -2.51
CA GLY A 314 -9.55 3.43 -1.06
C GLY A 314 -8.86 4.70 -0.54
N PRO A 315 -8.42 4.73 0.73
CA PRO A 315 -8.52 3.64 1.70
C PRO A 315 -9.97 3.30 2.04
N SER A 316 -10.21 2.07 2.48
CA SER A 316 -11.50 1.66 3.05
C SER A 316 -11.26 0.70 4.21
N TYR A 317 -12.18 0.68 5.16
CA TYR A 317 -12.02 0.03 6.47
C TYR A 317 -13.23 -0.84 6.78
N SER A 318 -12.98 -2.05 7.24
CA SER A 318 -13.99 -3.06 7.62
C SER A 318 -13.64 -3.59 9.00
N ARG A 319 -14.49 -3.39 10.02
CA ARG A 319 -14.21 -3.75 11.42
C ARG A 319 -15.10 -4.87 11.91
N VAL A 320 -14.49 -5.88 12.53
CA VAL A 320 -15.17 -6.99 13.23
C VAL A 320 -14.55 -7.14 14.61
N ASP A 321 -15.33 -7.06 15.69
CA ASP A 321 -14.81 -7.19 17.06
C ASP A 321 -14.85 -8.63 17.59
N SER A 322 -14.22 -8.88 18.73
CA SER A 322 -13.86 -10.23 19.17
C SER A 322 -15.05 -11.14 19.51
N GLY A 323 -16.21 -10.58 19.82
CA GLY A 323 -17.47 -11.33 19.96
C GLY A 323 -18.13 -11.78 18.64
N CYS A 324 -17.61 -11.35 17.48
CA CYS A 324 -18.16 -11.63 16.15
C CYS A 324 -17.15 -12.13 15.10
N TRP A 325 -15.85 -12.23 15.43
CA TRP A 325 -14.81 -12.74 14.51
C TRP A 325 -15.21 -14.07 13.86
N SER A 326 -15.46 -14.03 12.54
CA SER A 326 -15.91 -15.17 11.74
C SER A 326 -15.75 -14.84 10.25
N SER A 327 -15.74 -15.85 9.38
CA SER A 327 -15.70 -15.66 7.93
C SER A 327 -16.95 -14.96 7.39
N ALA A 328 -18.14 -15.26 7.92
CA ALA A 328 -19.38 -14.65 7.44
C ALA A 328 -19.40 -13.14 7.69
N VAL A 329 -19.14 -12.70 8.92
CA VAL A 329 -19.11 -11.27 9.26
C VAL A 329 -17.94 -10.57 8.55
N ALA A 330 -16.76 -11.18 8.50
CA ALA A 330 -15.63 -10.60 7.75
C ALA A 330 -15.89 -10.49 6.23
N ALA A 331 -16.66 -11.41 5.63
CA ALA A 331 -17.08 -11.34 4.23
C ALA A 331 -18.16 -10.26 4.02
N ARG A 332 -19.13 -10.14 4.93
CA ARG A 332 -20.11 -9.04 4.95
C ARG A 332 -19.42 -7.68 4.97
N GLU A 333 -18.54 -7.44 5.95
CA GLU A 333 -17.83 -6.16 6.08
C GLU A 333 -16.87 -5.87 4.92
N LEU A 334 -16.24 -6.90 4.35
CA LEU A 334 -15.41 -6.73 3.15
C LEU A 334 -16.28 -6.39 1.93
N THR A 335 -17.41 -7.07 1.73
CA THR A 335 -18.32 -6.82 0.60
C THR A 335 -18.89 -5.40 0.66
N HIS A 336 -19.26 -4.93 1.85
CA HIS A 336 -19.59 -3.52 2.07
C HIS A 336 -18.45 -2.59 1.63
N ALA A 337 -17.21 -2.86 2.04
CA ALA A 337 -16.04 -2.07 1.63
C ALA A 337 -15.63 -2.22 0.15
N LEU A 338 -16.20 -3.18 -0.59
CA LEU A 338 -16.08 -3.28 -2.05
C LEU A 338 -17.22 -2.54 -2.78
N GLY A 339 -18.14 -1.88 -2.06
CA GLY A 339 -19.20 -1.04 -2.62
C GLY A 339 -20.56 -1.72 -2.67
N ALA A 340 -21.05 -2.24 -1.54
CA ALA A 340 -22.39 -2.81 -1.42
C ALA A 340 -23.07 -2.45 -0.08
N VAL A 341 -24.39 -2.56 0.06
CA VAL A 341 -25.38 -2.50 -1.04
C VAL A 341 -25.59 -1.02 -1.36
N LEU A 342 -25.37 -0.62 -2.61
CA LEU A 342 -25.48 0.79 -3.01
C LEU A 342 -26.94 1.26 -3.04
N ASN A 343 -27.16 2.57 -2.89
CA ASN A 343 -28.50 3.13 -3.01
C ASN A 343 -29.08 2.85 -4.41
N GLY A 344 -30.35 2.48 -4.50
CA GLY A 344 -31.03 2.20 -5.77
C GLY A 344 -30.71 0.84 -6.41
N ALA A 345 -30.02 -0.07 -5.70
CA ALA A 345 -30.06 -1.50 -6.03
C ALA A 345 -31.52 -2.01 -5.97
N PRO A 346 -31.97 -2.93 -6.85
CA PRO A 346 -33.38 -3.31 -7.01
C PRO A 346 -34.11 -3.68 -5.72
N ASN A 347 -33.43 -4.37 -4.80
CA ASN A 347 -33.96 -4.82 -3.52
C ASN A 347 -33.23 -4.16 -2.32
N GLY A 348 -32.32 -3.23 -2.58
CA GLY A 348 -31.61 -2.43 -1.59
C GLY A 348 -32.56 -1.61 -0.69
N THR A 349 -32.22 -1.50 0.60
CA THR A 349 -33.07 -0.85 1.61
C THR A 349 -33.02 0.68 1.58
N GLY A 350 -31.96 1.25 1.00
CA GLY A 350 -31.58 2.67 1.16
C GLY A 350 -30.80 2.94 2.46
N ALA A 351 -30.45 1.89 3.21
CA ALA A 351 -29.69 1.94 4.45
C ALA A 351 -28.40 1.08 4.40
N GLY A 352 -28.02 0.59 3.22
CA GLY A 352 -26.79 -0.18 2.98
C GLY A 352 -26.96 -1.70 2.97
N GLY A 353 -28.12 -2.22 3.37
CA GLY A 353 -28.51 -3.63 3.24
C GLY A 353 -29.53 -3.87 2.12
N CYS A 354 -30.05 -5.10 2.04
CA CYS A 354 -31.06 -5.54 1.06
C CYS A 354 -32.19 -6.35 1.71
N LEU A 355 -33.25 -6.66 0.95
CA LEU A 355 -34.49 -7.24 1.47
C LEU A 355 -34.60 -8.76 1.45
N ASP A 356 -33.68 -9.47 0.79
CA ASP A 356 -33.82 -10.89 0.48
C ASP A 356 -33.10 -11.79 1.48
N ASP A 357 -33.74 -11.98 2.64
CA ASP A 357 -33.40 -13.04 3.60
C ASP A 357 -33.42 -14.40 2.87
N TYR A 358 -32.43 -15.29 2.98
CA TYR A 358 -31.28 -15.34 3.89
C TYR A 358 -29.92 -14.90 3.29
N ASP A 359 -29.86 -13.93 2.37
CA ASP A 359 -28.59 -13.45 1.79
C ASP A 359 -27.60 -12.84 2.82
N LEU A 360 -26.29 -12.91 2.56
CA LEU A 360 -25.25 -12.41 3.47
C LEU A 360 -25.33 -10.90 3.73
N LEU A 361 -25.82 -10.06 2.82
CA LEU A 361 -25.98 -8.60 3.06
C LEU A 361 -27.43 -8.17 3.35
N CYS A 362 -28.41 -9.08 3.22
CA CYS A 362 -29.80 -8.75 3.51
C CYS A 362 -30.12 -8.97 5.00
N GLY A 363 -31.24 -8.39 5.45
CA GLY A 363 -31.72 -8.55 6.82
C GLY A 363 -32.56 -7.38 7.33
N PRO A 364 -33.18 -7.51 8.51
CA PRO A 364 -33.91 -6.39 9.13
C PRO A 364 -32.94 -5.26 9.54
N ASP A 365 -33.10 -4.09 8.94
CA ASP A 365 -32.24 -2.93 9.18
C ASP A 365 -33.02 -1.68 9.62
N ARG A 366 -32.30 -0.56 9.80
CA ARG A 366 -32.86 0.73 10.25
C ARG A 366 -33.86 1.38 9.28
N SER A 367 -34.04 0.86 8.06
CA SER A 367 -35.10 1.31 7.16
C SER A 367 -36.49 0.87 7.62
N GLY A 368 -36.58 -0.18 8.45
CA GLY A 368 -37.84 -0.78 8.88
C GLY A 368 -38.64 -1.45 7.77
N ARG A 369 -38.06 -1.62 6.57
CA ARG A 369 -38.69 -2.33 5.44
C ARG A 369 -38.75 -3.83 5.75
N PRO A 370 -39.86 -4.54 5.45
CA PRO A 370 -39.98 -5.96 5.74
C PRO A 370 -39.14 -6.79 4.75
N VAL A 371 -38.28 -7.66 5.30
CA VAL A 371 -37.53 -8.65 4.51
C VAL A 371 -38.46 -9.71 3.91
N ARG A 372 -37.98 -10.34 2.83
CA ARG A 372 -38.61 -11.41 2.06
C ARG A 372 -37.75 -12.66 2.20
N GLN A 373 -38.35 -13.82 2.44
CA GLN A 373 -37.63 -15.09 2.45
C GLN A 373 -37.47 -15.62 1.03
N SER A 374 -36.55 -15.02 0.29
CA SER A 374 -36.28 -15.30 -1.13
C SER A 374 -35.14 -16.30 -1.31
N CYS A 375 -34.12 -16.26 -0.45
CA CYS A 375 -32.95 -17.14 -0.55
C CYS A 375 -33.07 -18.36 0.39
N PRO A 376 -32.52 -19.53 0.03
CA PRO A 376 -32.40 -20.63 0.98
C PRO A 376 -31.33 -20.33 2.04
N LYS A 377 -31.48 -20.88 3.25
CA LYS A 377 -30.60 -20.64 4.42
C LYS A 377 -29.10 -20.90 4.21
N THR A 378 -28.71 -21.62 3.15
CA THR A 378 -27.32 -21.75 2.76
C THR A 378 -26.68 -20.45 2.27
N HIS A 379 -27.49 -19.43 1.97
CA HIS A 379 -27.02 -18.10 1.54
C HIS A 379 -26.69 -17.16 2.70
N GLU A 380 -26.85 -17.60 3.96
CA GLU A 380 -26.26 -16.92 5.14
C GLU A 380 -24.71 -16.84 5.03
N VAL A 381 -24.13 -17.52 4.02
CA VAL A 381 -22.72 -17.48 3.57
C VAL A 381 -22.60 -17.40 2.03
N ARG A 382 -23.46 -16.62 1.35
CA ARG A 382 -23.38 -16.31 -0.10
C ARG A 382 -23.66 -14.85 -0.39
N LEU A 383 -23.14 -14.37 -1.51
CA LEU A 383 -23.34 -13.01 -2.01
C LEU A 383 -24.41 -12.97 -3.10
N ASP A 384 -25.39 -12.10 -2.91
CA ASP A 384 -26.43 -11.72 -3.88
C ASP A 384 -27.17 -12.93 -4.48
N CYS A 385 -28.08 -13.55 -3.71
CA CYS A 385 -28.81 -14.74 -4.15
C CYS A 385 -29.75 -14.53 -5.35
N GLY A 386 -30.16 -13.29 -5.63
CA GLY A 386 -30.92 -12.92 -6.84
C GLY A 386 -30.01 -12.67 -8.06
N HIS A 387 -28.73 -12.41 -7.79
CA HIS A 387 -27.70 -11.98 -8.73
C HIS A 387 -28.07 -10.67 -9.44
N ASP A 388 -28.77 -9.76 -8.72
CA ASP A 388 -29.36 -8.52 -9.24
C ASP A 388 -29.10 -7.25 -8.40
N ASP A 389 -28.60 -7.34 -7.16
CA ASP A 389 -28.39 -6.19 -6.27
C ASP A 389 -26.97 -5.63 -6.23
N TYR A 390 -25.94 -6.48 -6.11
CA TYR A 390 -24.55 -6.03 -5.91
C TYR A 390 -23.45 -6.98 -6.39
N PHE A 391 -23.71 -8.26 -6.68
CA PHE A 391 -22.67 -9.24 -7.05
C PHE A 391 -23.16 -10.27 -8.09
N ASN A 392 -22.58 -10.23 -9.30
CA ASN A 392 -22.86 -11.21 -10.35
C ASN A 392 -21.66 -11.29 -11.32
N THR A 393 -21.07 -12.47 -11.58
CA THR A 393 -19.94 -12.58 -12.53
C THR A 393 -20.35 -12.60 -13.99
N ASN A 394 -21.64 -12.81 -14.28
CA ASN A 394 -22.22 -12.92 -15.63
C ASN A 394 -23.56 -12.15 -15.68
N PRO A 395 -23.56 -10.83 -15.45
CA PRO A 395 -24.78 -10.02 -15.45
C PRO A 395 -25.41 -10.02 -16.85
N LYS A 396 -26.74 -10.06 -16.91
CA LYS A 396 -27.46 -10.02 -18.18
C LYS A 396 -27.32 -8.62 -18.80
N PRO A 397 -27.03 -8.48 -20.10
CA PRO A 397 -27.04 -7.17 -20.77
C PRO A 397 -28.36 -6.43 -20.52
N GLY A 398 -28.27 -5.17 -20.10
CA GLY A 398 -29.42 -4.35 -19.69
C GLY A 398 -29.93 -4.55 -18.26
N SER A 399 -29.29 -5.39 -17.44
CA SER A 399 -29.61 -5.54 -16.01
C SER A 399 -28.97 -4.46 -15.13
N TYR A 400 -29.38 -4.37 -13.86
CA TYR A 400 -28.80 -3.41 -12.92
C TYR A 400 -27.28 -3.54 -12.80
N LEU A 401 -26.76 -4.76 -12.66
CA LEU A 401 -25.33 -5.09 -12.50
C LEU A 401 -24.52 -5.13 -13.82
N ASP A 402 -25.17 -4.84 -14.95
CA ASP A 402 -24.54 -4.51 -16.23
C ASP A 402 -24.40 -2.98 -16.39
N GLN A 403 -25.36 -2.21 -15.86
CA GLN A 403 -25.40 -0.75 -16.00
C GLN A 403 -24.81 0.03 -14.81
N ASN A 404 -24.60 -0.61 -13.66
CA ASN A 404 -24.14 0.02 -12.42
C ASN A 404 -22.92 -0.71 -11.83
N TRP A 405 -22.43 -0.25 -10.69
CA TRP A 405 -21.36 -0.93 -9.95
C TRP A 405 -21.76 -2.35 -9.54
N ASN A 406 -20.84 -3.28 -9.72
CA ASN A 406 -20.99 -4.69 -9.43
C ASN A 406 -19.69 -5.16 -8.77
N VAL A 407 -19.77 -5.68 -7.55
CA VAL A 407 -18.61 -6.04 -6.72
C VAL A 407 -17.73 -7.10 -7.42
N ALA A 408 -18.31 -7.94 -8.28
CA ALA A 408 -17.58 -8.93 -9.08
C ALA A 408 -16.66 -8.33 -10.16
N LEU A 409 -16.66 -7.01 -10.35
CA LEU A 409 -15.75 -6.25 -11.23
C LEU A 409 -14.63 -5.53 -10.47
N SER A 410 -14.50 -5.73 -9.16
CA SER A 410 -13.47 -5.09 -8.34
C SER A 410 -12.08 -5.69 -8.58
N ASP A 411 -11.07 -4.83 -8.83
CA ASP A 411 -9.66 -5.24 -8.95
C ASP A 411 -9.05 -5.68 -7.59
N PHE A 412 -9.79 -5.54 -6.48
CA PHE A 412 -9.48 -6.18 -5.20
C PHE A 412 -9.87 -7.66 -5.13
N LEU A 413 -10.47 -8.19 -6.20
CA LEU A 413 -10.68 -9.63 -6.41
C LEU A 413 -9.73 -10.15 -7.51
N LEU A 414 -9.46 -11.44 -7.49
CA LEU A 414 -8.74 -12.19 -8.52
C LEU A 414 -9.72 -13.03 -9.34
N ARG A 415 -9.37 -13.30 -10.59
CA ARG A 415 -10.17 -14.12 -11.51
C ARG A 415 -9.41 -15.39 -11.86
N SER A 416 -10.06 -16.54 -11.71
CA SER A 416 -9.49 -17.86 -12.10
C SER A 416 -9.74 -18.21 -13.57
N ASP A 417 -10.59 -17.42 -14.24
CA ASP A 417 -11.03 -17.61 -15.62
C ASP A 417 -10.04 -17.09 -16.68
N GLY A 418 -8.95 -16.43 -16.27
CA GLY A 418 -7.95 -15.84 -17.17
C GLY A 418 -8.46 -14.65 -18.00
N GLY A 419 -9.69 -14.18 -17.76
CA GLY A 419 -10.33 -13.15 -18.56
C GLY A 419 -10.02 -11.74 -18.10
N ASP A 420 -8.86 -11.20 -18.44
CA ASP A 420 -8.67 -9.73 -18.42
C ASP A 420 -9.27 -9.05 -19.67
N ASP A 421 -9.60 -9.84 -20.70
CA ASP A 421 -10.48 -9.46 -21.80
C ASP A 421 -11.88 -9.07 -21.27
N ILE A 422 -12.12 -7.76 -21.17
CA ILE A 422 -13.47 -7.21 -21.31
C ILE A 422 -13.67 -7.03 -22.82
N PRO A 423 -14.71 -7.60 -23.45
CA PRO A 423 -14.97 -7.36 -24.87
C PRO A 423 -15.19 -5.86 -25.12
N ASP A 424 -14.68 -5.36 -26.25
CA ASP A 424 -14.72 -3.94 -26.62
C ASP A 424 -16.10 -3.31 -26.43
N VAL A 425 -16.11 -2.05 -25.96
CA VAL A 425 -17.33 -1.27 -25.69
C VAL A 425 -18.26 -1.33 -26.92
N PRO A 426 -19.53 -1.76 -26.78
CA PRO A 426 -20.47 -1.85 -27.90
C PRO A 426 -20.63 -0.51 -28.63
N GLY A 427 -20.00 -0.40 -29.81
CA GLY A 427 -19.96 0.84 -30.60
C GLY A 427 -18.55 1.37 -30.91
N ALA A 428 -17.47 0.75 -30.41
CA ALA A 428 -16.11 1.06 -30.85
C ALA A 428 -15.97 0.79 -32.37
N VAL A 429 -15.65 1.83 -33.15
CA VAL A 429 -15.48 1.70 -34.60
C VAL A 429 -14.12 1.08 -34.89
N GLN A 430 -14.12 -0.20 -35.25
CA GLN A 430 -12.94 -0.94 -35.66
C GLN A 430 -12.30 -0.30 -36.91
N PRO A 431 -11.03 0.15 -36.86
CA PRO A 431 -10.34 0.61 -38.05
C PRO A 431 -10.24 -0.53 -39.07
N ALA A 432 -10.53 -0.25 -40.33
CA ALA A 432 -10.35 -1.23 -41.40
C ALA A 432 -8.86 -1.65 -41.50
N PRO A 433 -8.54 -2.91 -41.88
CA PRO A 433 -7.16 -3.36 -41.99
C PRO A 433 -6.36 -2.51 -42.99
N GLY A 434 -5.51 -1.63 -42.47
CA GLY A 434 -4.53 -0.90 -43.26
C GLY A 434 -3.45 -1.85 -43.76
N GLU A 435 -3.03 -1.69 -45.01
CA GLU A 435 -1.98 -2.52 -45.62
C GLU A 435 -0.67 -2.40 -44.83
N SER A 436 0.07 -3.51 -44.75
CA SER A 436 1.39 -3.55 -44.13
C SER A 436 2.37 -2.66 -44.90
N VAL A 437 2.83 -1.58 -44.25
CA VAL A 437 3.93 -0.75 -44.74
C VAL A 437 5.21 -1.20 -44.04
N ASP A 438 6.19 -1.66 -44.80
CA ASP A 438 7.52 -2.05 -44.29
C ASP A 438 8.23 -0.88 -43.59
N PRO A 439 9.11 -1.14 -42.60
CA PRO A 439 9.81 -0.10 -41.85
C PRO A 439 10.81 0.66 -42.73
N ALA A 440 10.36 1.76 -43.32
CA ALA A 440 11.20 2.71 -44.06
C ALA A 440 12.25 3.35 -43.14
N ALA A 441 13.42 3.66 -43.71
CA ALA A 441 14.60 4.10 -42.98
C ALA A 441 14.42 5.43 -42.22
N ALA A 442 15.21 5.59 -41.15
CA ALA A 442 15.27 6.84 -40.38
C ALA A 442 15.72 8.03 -41.25
N GLY A 443 15.09 9.18 -41.03
CA GLY A 443 15.50 10.48 -41.58
C GLY A 443 16.04 11.41 -40.49
N ASP A 444 16.94 12.31 -40.87
CA ASP A 444 17.72 13.16 -39.97
C ASP A 444 16.90 14.16 -39.12
N PRO A 445 17.42 14.56 -37.94
CA PRO A 445 16.80 15.57 -37.09
C PRO A 445 16.84 16.96 -37.74
N ALA A 446 15.70 17.67 -37.72
CA ALA A 446 15.59 19.02 -38.27
C ALA A 446 16.39 20.05 -37.46
N GLN A 447 17.18 20.86 -38.15
CA GLN A 447 17.96 21.97 -37.58
C GLN A 447 17.05 23.19 -37.28
N PRO A 448 17.26 23.92 -36.17
CA PRO A 448 16.52 25.16 -35.89
C PRO A 448 17.08 26.35 -36.69
N ASP A 449 16.20 27.23 -37.16
CA ASP A 449 16.54 28.48 -37.87
C ASP A 449 16.21 29.74 -37.02
N PRO A 450 16.81 30.91 -37.34
CA PRO A 450 17.10 31.94 -36.33
C PRO A 450 16.02 33.03 -36.15
N ALA A 451 16.19 33.81 -35.08
CA ALA A 451 15.28 34.86 -34.64
C ALA A 451 15.33 36.17 -35.47
N ALA A 452 14.22 36.90 -35.44
CA ALA A 452 14.15 38.34 -35.72
C ALA A 452 13.51 39.06 -34.51
N ALA A 453 13.88 40.32 -34.26
CA ALA A 453 13.66 40.98 -32.96
C ALA A 453 12.80 42.25 -33.03
N GLY A 454 12.25 42.66 -31.88
CA GLY A 454 11.79 44.03 -31.63
C GLY A 454 10.59 44.14 -30.68
N GLY A 455 10.75 44.85 -29.54
CA GLY A 455 9.61 45.27 -28.72
C GLY A 455 9.79 45.24 -27.19
N THR A 456 10.64 46.11 -26.64
CA THR A 456 10.58 46.46 -25.20
C THR A 456 9.59 47.63 -25.01
N PRO A 457 8.89 47.70 -23.87
CA PRO A 457 9.19 48.80 -22.95
C PRO A 457 9.26 48.39 -21.47
N ALA A 458 9.84 49.27 -20.66
CA ALA A 458 10.02 49.12 -19.21
C ALA A 458 8.77 49.60 -18.41
N PRO A 459 8.67 49.34 -17.09
CA PRO A 459 7.41 49.53 -16.35
C PRO A 459 7.15 50.99 -15.91
N SER A 460 5.94 51.23 -15.40
CA SER A 460 5.54 52.45 -14.68
C SER A 460 4.52 52.07 -13.58
N ALA A 461 4.37 52.91 -12.55
CA ALA A 461 3.79 52.53 -11.25
C ALA A 461 2.67 53.48 -10.77
N GLU A 462 2.36 53.44 -9.45
CA GLU A 462 1.46 54.32 -8.67
C GLU A 462 -0.06 54.06 -8.83
N ALA A 463 -0.94 54.23 -7.83
CA ALA A 463 -0.87 54.28 -6.35
C ALA A 463 -2.33 54.10 -5.79
N GLN A 464 -2.71 54.16 -4.49
CA GLN A 464 -2.06 54.43 -3.20
C GLN A 464 -2.88 53.77 -2.03
N ASP A 465 -2.72 54.26 -0.79
CA ASP A 465 -3.55 54.15 0.43
C ASP A 465 -3.95 52.74 0.95
N GLY A 466 -3.59 52.29 2.16
CA GLY A 466 -2.88 52.88 3.32
C GLY A 466 -3.12 51.99 4.57
N SER A 467 -2.65 52.23 5.80
CA SER A 467 -1.61 53.11 6.39
C SER A 467 -1.60 52.85 7.93
N GLY A 468 -0.50 52.83 8.69
CA GLY A 468 0.92 53.04 8.39
C GLY A 468 1.59 54.00 9.41
N ASP A 469 2.21 53.49 10.49
CA ASP A 469 2.77 54.33 11.58
C ASP A 469 4.07 53.76 12.20
N ALA A 470 5.04 54.61 12.59
CA ALA A 470 6.37 54.24 13.11
C ALA A 470 7.08 55.40 13.85
N PRO A 471 8.12 55.12 14.67
CA PRO A 471 9.51 55.42 14.27
C PRO A 471 10.51 54.31 14.76
N ALA A 472 11.85 54.39 14.79
CA ALA A 472 12.85 55.48 14.63
C ALA A 472 14.23 54.96 14.13
N LEU A 473 15.26 55.83 14.11
CA LEU A 473 16.68 55.59 13.73
C LEU A 473 17.61 56.54 14.54
N PRO A 474 18.95 56.35 14.69
CA PRO A 474 19.93 56.44 13.58
C PRO A 474 21.22 55.55 13.70
N SER A 475 22.16 55.74 12.75
CA SER A 475 23.35 54.91 12.48
C SER A 475 24.70 55.63 12.71
N THR A 476 25.83 54.88 12.82
CA THR A 476 27.21 55.35 12.48
C THR A 476 28.18 54.20 12.14
N ALA A 477 29.19 54.47 11.30
CA ALA A 477 30.43 53.72 10.99
C ALA A 477 31.58 54.75 10.72
N PRO A 478 32.88 54.45 10.42
CA PRO A 478 33.46 53.49 9.45
C PRO A 478 34.66 52.68 10.09
N SER A 479 35.86 52.34 9.54
CA SER A 479 36.60 52.64 8.28
C SER A 479 37.89 51.80 8.07
N THR A 480 38.31 51.57 6.80
CA THR A 480 39.71 51.39 6.27
C THR A 480 40.63 50.25 6.81
N SER A 481 41.63 49.67 6.10
CA SER A 481 42.21 49.86 4.73
C SER A 481 43.12 48.67 4.32
N ALA A 482 43.56 48.58 3.04
CA ALA A 482 44.51 47.58 2.49
C ALA A 482 45.83 48.21 1.94
N PRO A 483 46.88 47.41 1.58
CA PRO A 483 47.35 47.34 0.17
C PRO A 483 47.96 45.95 -0.24
N ALA A 484 48.67 45.86 -1.38
CA ALA A 484 49.13 44.59 -2.02
C ALA A 484 50.54 44.64 -2.69
N ASP A 485 51.05 43.43 -3.09
CA ASP A 485 52.20 43.10 -3.98
C ASP A 485 53.66 43.45 -3.52
N PRO A 486 54.75 42.82 -4.08
CA PRO A 486 54.86 41.90 -5.24
C PRO A 486 55.73 40.60 -5.05
N LEU A 487 55.89 39.82 -6.14
CA LEU A 487 56.87 38.72 -6.40
C LEU A 487 58.27 39.28 -6.83
N PRO A 488 59.38 38.51 -7.07
CA PRO A 488 59.52 37.04 -7.30
C PRO A 488 60.76 36.31 -6.69
N GLY A 489 60.92 35.00 -6.98
CA GLY A 489 62.14 34.19 -6.73
C GLY A 489 62.03 32.77 -7.31
N ALA A 490 63.13 32.11 -7.72
CA ALA A 490 63.11 30.84 -8.48
C ALA A 490 64.31 29.89 -8.20
N SER A 491 64.31 28.72 -8.86
CA SER A 491 65.31 27.61 -8.81
C SER A 491 65.12 26.62 -7.63
N SER A 492 65.26 25.30 -7.76
CA SER A 492 65.32 24.38 -8.92
C SER A 492 65.31 22.91 -8.46
N GLY A 493 64.65 22.00 -9.19
CA GLY A 493 64.81 20.55 -8.98
C GLY A 493 63.79 19.67 -9.70
N SER A 494 64.22 18.88 -10.68
CA SER A 494 63.43 17.83 -11.34
C SER A 494 64.35 16.71 -11.84
N PRO A 495 63.82 15.52 -12.13
CA PRO A 495 63.66 15.15 -13.54
C PRO A 495 62.25 14.63 -13.91
N SER A 496 61.96 14.66 -15.20
CA SER A 496 60.68 14.27 -15.85
C SER A 496 60.89 12.96 -16.69
N PRO A 497 60.00 12.46 -17.60
CA PRO A 497 59.08 13.17 -18.52
C PRO A 497 57.64 12.59 -18.75
N LEU A 498 56.76 13.48 -19.26
CA LEU A 498 55.74 13.39 -20.36
C LEU A 498 55.17 11.99 -20.78
N VAL A 499 53.93 11.82 -21.26
CA VAL A 499 53.22 12.53 -22.37
C VAL A 499 51.67 12.45 -22.23
N THR A 500 51.01 13.62 -22.26
CA THR A 500 49.84 14.09 -23.06
C THR A 500 48.62 13.19 -23.42
N GLU A 501 47.41 13.80 -23.39
CA GLU A 501 46.11 13.28 -23.91
C GLU A 501 46.07 13.11 -25.46
N PRO A 502 44.97 12.54 -26.03
CA PRO A 502 44.01 13.44 -26.70
C PRO A 502 42.51 13.02 -26.75
N ALA A 503 41.65 14.05 -26.70
CA ALA A 503 40.47 14.31 -27.55
C ALA A 503 39.26 13.34 -27.68
N ALA A 504 38.08 13.94 -27.87
CA ALA A 504 36.82 13.27 -28.22
C ALA A 504 36.75 12.86 -29.71
N TYR A 505 35.90 11.86 -30.02
CA TYR A 505 35.72 11.31 -31.37
C TYR A 505 34.42 11.79 -32.03
N GLN A 506 34.49 12.09 -33.33
CA GLN A 506 33.37 12.45 -34.22
C GLN A 506 33.13 11.31 -35.22
N PRO A 507 31.87 10.98 -35.59
CA PRO A 507 31.59 9.93 -36.56
C PRO A 507 31.99 10.35 -37.99
N ARG A 508 32.48 9.40 -38.79
CA ARG A 508 32.65 9.59 -40.23
C ARG A 508 32.43 8.30 -41.02
N THR A 509 31.79 8.44 -42.16
CA THR A 509 31.47 7.39 -43.15
C THR A 509 32.66 7.06 -44.06
N GLU A 510 32.80 5.80 -44.49
CA GLU A 510 32.97 5.43 -45.92
C GLU A 510 32.86 3.91 -46.17
N ASN A 511 32.77 3.51 -47.45
CA ASN A 511 32.53 2.12 -47.89
C ASN A 511 33.83 1.31 -48.06
N GLY A 512 33.78 -0.02 -47.86
CA GLY A 512 34.87 -0.93 -48.18
C GLY A 512 34.46 -2.41 -48.17
N SER A 513 34.66 -3.12 -49.27
CA SER A 513 34.16 -4.48 -49.51
C SER A 513 35.02 -5.61 -48.94
N GLY A 514 34.38 -6.53 -48.22
CA GLY A 514 34.55 -8.00 -48.11
C GLY A 514 35.93 -8.70 -48.21
N ASP A 515 36.11 -9.74 -47.38
CA ASP A 515 36.08 -11.13 -47.87
C ASP A 515 35.67 -12.12 -46.74
N GLN A 516 35.80 -13.44 -46.98
CA GLN A 516 35.02 -14.52 -46.33
C GLN A 516 35.60 -15.20 -45.06
N ASP A 517 34.65 -15.79 -44.32
CA ASP A 517 34.70 -16.98 -43.45
C ASP A 517 35.74 -17.14 -42.32
N ALA A 518 35.23 -17.09 -41.08
CA ALA A 518 35.66 -17.93 -39.97
C ALA A 518 34.42 -18.26 -39.11
N GLY A 519 33.97 -19.52 -39.15
CA GLY A 519 32.61 -19.89 -38.72
C GLY A 519 32.28 -19.68 -37.23
N ALA A 520 31.11 -19.11 -36.96
CA ALA A 520 30.52 -19.08 -35.63
C ALA A 520 30.08 -20.49 -35.18
N PRO A 521 30.22 -20.87 -33.89
CA PRO A 521 29.76 -22.17 -33.41
C PRO A 521 28.24 -22.33 -33.53
N GLN A 522 27.78 -23.31 -34.31
CA GLN A 522 26.37 -23.72 -34.25
C GLN A 522 26.07 -24.35 -32.88
N PRO A 523 24.94 -24.00 -32.22
CA PRO A 523 24.50 -24.70 -31.03
C PRO A 523 24.11 -26.16 -31.36
N PRO A 524 24.30 -27.11 -30.44
CA PRO A 524 23.99 -28.51 -30.69
C PRO A 524 22.49 -28.73 -30.84
N THR A 525 22.08 -29.35 -31.96
CA THR A 525 20.69 -29.73 -32.21
C THR A 525 20.31 -30.95 -31.37
N GLY A 526 19.65 -30.70 -30.23
CA GLY A 526 18.84 -31.72 -29.55
C GLY A 526 17.63 -32.13 -30.41
N GLY A 527 17.11 -33.34 -30.18
CA GLY A 527 15.88 -33.79 -30.81
C GLY A 527 14.65 -32.96 -30.39
N ASP A 528 13.58 -33.05 -31.18
CA ASP A 528 12.24 -32.53 -30.89
C ASP A 528 12.11 -30.99 -30.73
N GLY A 529 12.98 -30.25 -31.40
CA GLY A 529 12.54 -29.05 -32.16
C GLY A 529 12.39 -27.72 -31.42
N VAL A 530 12.70 -27.63 -30.12
CA VAL A 530 12.82 -26.33 -29.43
C VAL A 530 14.27 -25.85 -29.45
N GLN A 531 14.53 -24.71 -30.10
CA GLN A 531 15.83 -24.05 -30.04
C GLN A 531 16.06 -23.47 -28.64
N ALA A 532 17.03 -24.02 -27.90
CA ALA A 532 17.36 -23.60 -26.55
C ALA A 532 17.90 -22.16 -26.53
N ALA A 533 17.03 -21.21 -26.15
CA ALA A 533 17.34 -19.80 -26.04
C ALA A 533 17.37 -19.36 -24.57
N LEU A 534 18.36 -18.55 -24.20
CA LEU A 534 18.41 -17.80 -22.94
C LEU A 534 18.63 -16.32 -23.27
N GLU A 535 17.62 -15.52 -22.96
CA GLU A 535 17.65 -14.07 -23.01
C GLU A 535 17.97 -13.50 -21.62
N ILE A 536 18.81 -12.46 -21.58
CA ILE A 536 19.21 -11.77 -20.35
C ILE A 536 18.96 -10.27 -20.56
N ARG A 537 18.13 -9.68 -19.70
CA ARG A 537 17.68 -8.27 -19.76
C ARG A 537 17.69 -7.63 -18.36
N ASP A 538 17.20 -6.41 -18.28
CA ASP A 538 16.94 -5.66 -17.03
C ASP A 538 18.15 -5.62 -16.08
N ALA A 539 19.34 -5.43 -16.65
CA ALA A 539 20.59 -5.44 -15.92
C ALA A 539 20.74 -4.20 -15.03
N THR A 540 20.78 -4.42 -13.72
CA THR A 540 21.12 -3.40 -12.73
C THR A 540 22.59 -3.58 -12.31
N SER A 541 23.04 -2.84 -11.29
CA SER A 541 24.31 -3.08 -10.62
C SER A 541 24.34 -4.35 -9.76
N LEU A 542 23.19 -4.99 -9.52
CA LEU A 542 22.99 -5.98 -8.46
C LEU A 542 22.18 -7.22 -8.91
N SER A 543 21.55 -7.15 -10.08
CA SER A 543 20.64 -8.18 -10.60
C SER A 543 20.56 -8.17 -12.14
N VAL A 544 20.09 -9.27 -12.71
CA VAL A 544 19.58 -9.34 -14.10
C VAL A 544 18.26 -10.11 -14.15
N ARG A 545 17.44 -9.89 -15.18
CA ARG A 545 16.33 -10.80 -15.53
C ARG A 545 16.82 -11.84 -16.55
N LEU A 546 16.38 -13.07 -16.35
CA LEU A 546 16.62 -14.24 -17.19
C LEU A 546 15.28 -14.72 -17.75
N THR A 547 15.22 -15.00 -19.04
CA THR A 547 14.06 -15.58 -19.73
C THR A 547 14.53 -16.66 -20.69
N TRP A 548 13.91 -17.83 -20.72
CA TRP A 548 14.33 -18.94 -21.58
C TRP A 548 13.18 -19.75 -22.18
N SER A 549 13.45 -20.41 -23.29
CA SER A 549 12.52 -21.34 -23.95
C SER A 549 12.19 -22.54 -23.05
N ALA A 550 10.92 -22.97 -23.03
CA ALA A 550 10.53 -24.19 -22.33
C ALA A 550 11.02 -25.44 -23.07
N ALA A 551 11.65 -26.38 -22.37
CA ALA A 551 12.01 -27.69 -22.93
C ALA A 551 10.79 -28.64 -23.03
N SER A 552 9.86 -28.52 -22.07
CA SER A 552 8.51 -29.11 -22.07
C SER A 552 7.71 -28.51 -20.91
N ASP A 553 6.39 -28.73 -20.88
CA ASP A 553 5.47 -28.19 -19.85
C ASP A 553 5.81 -28.66 -18.42
N ASP A 554 6.41 -29.85 -18.30
CA ASP A 554 6.80 -30.47 -17.03
C ASP A 554 8.29 -30.30 -16.68
N ALA A 555 9.06 -29.64 -17.55
CA ALA A 555 10.50 -29.54 -17.46
C ALA A 555 11.00 -28.90 -16.15
N LYS A 556 12.12 -29.42 -15.64
CA LYS A 556 12.86 -28.85 -14.51
C LYS A 556 14.25 -28.43 -14.99
N TYR A 557 14.66 -27.23 -14.61
CA TYR A 557 15.93 -26.63 -14.97
C TYR A 557 16.82 -26.48 -13.74
N GLU A 558 18.07 -26.89 -13.85
CA GLU A 558 19.15 -26.39 -13.01
C GLU A 558 19.66 -25.09 -13.62
N VAL A 559 19.70 -24.02 -12.82
CA VAL A 559 20.33 -22.74 -13.18
C VAL A 559 21.69 -22.68 -12.48
N SER A 560 22.74 -22.39 -13.25
CA SER A 560 24.12 -22.26 -12.77
C SER A 560 24.70 -20.90 -13.13
N VAL A 561 25.59 -20.39 -12.28
CA VAL A 561 26.37 -19.18 -12.50
C VAL A 561 27.85 -19.52 -12.36
N ASP A 562 28.66 -19.18 -13.36
CA ASP A 562 30.08 -19.50 -13.49
C ASP A 562 30.41 -20.99 -13.24
N GLY A 563 29.50 -21.87 -13.67
CA GLY A 563 29.59 -23.33 -13.51
C GLY A 563 29.19 -23.86 -12.14
N LYS A 564 28.73 -23.02 -11.21
CA LYS A 564 28.17 -23.42 -9.91
C LYS A 564 26.64 -23.42 -9.96
N PRO A 565 25.92 -24.48 -9.54
CA PRO A 565 24.47 -24.46 -9.46
C PRO A 565 23.98 -23.49 -8.37
N VAL A 566 22.96 -22.68 -8.69
CA VAL A 566 22.37 -21.67 -7.78
C VAL A 566 20.89 -21.93 -7.46
N ALA A 567 20.18 -22.69 -8.32
CA ALA A 567 18.78 -23.07 -8.09
C ALA A 567 18.35 -24.24 -8.99
N THR A 568 17.31 -24.96 -8.57
CA THR A 568 16.48 -25.78 -9.46
C THR A 568 15.09 -25.13 -9.55
N THR A 569 14.52 -24.99 -10.75
CA THR A 569 13.21 -24.35 -10.95
C THR A 569 12.40 -25.04 -12.06
N LYS A 570 11.07 -24.83 -12.05
CA LYS A 570 10.17 -25.10 -13.19
C LYS A 570 9.90 -23.85 -14.04
N ALA A 571 10.11 -22.65 -13.51
CA ALA A 571 9.85 -21.41 -14.22
C ALA A 571 10.78 -21.24 -15.42
N THR A 572 10.33 -20.46 -16.42
CA THR A 572 11.08 -20.06 -17.61
C THR A 572 11.48 -18.58 -17.59
N ARG A 573 11.15 -17.88 -16.50
CA ARG A 573 11.48 -16.48 -16.22
C ARG A 573 11.96 -16.36 -14.78
N ALA A 574 12.98 -15.55 -14.52
CA ALA A 574 13.50 -15.33 -13.18
C ALA A 574 14.34 -14.04 -13.08
N ARG A 575 14.41 -13.46 -11.88
CA ARG A 575 15.38 -12.43 -11.52
C ARG A 575 16.53 -13.05 -10.73
N LEU A 576 17.75 -12.94 -11.25
CA LEU A 576 18.98 -13.34 -10.56
C LEU A 576 19.46 -12.16 -9.71
N ILE A 577 19.49 -12.29 -8.38
CA ILE A 577 19.84 -11.23 -7.43
C ILE A 577 21.14 -11.55 -6.67
N GLY A 578 21.75 -10.53 -6.06
CA GLY A 578 23.03 -10.70 -5.38
C GLY A 578 24.18 -10.91 -6.37
N LEU A 579 24.24 -10.08 -7.41
CA LEU A 579 25.43 -9.98 -8.27
C LEU A 579 26.40 -8.93 -7.72
N LYS A 580 27.63 -8.91 -8.22
CA LYS A 580 28.57 -7.80 -8.01
C LYS A 580 28.34 -6.72 -9.08
N PRO A 581 28.53 -5.43 -8.77
CA PRO A 581 28.56 -4.36 -9.76
C PRO A 581 29.75 -4.46 -10.71
N ASP A 582 29.58 -3.96 -11.95
CA ASP A 582 30.54 -4.02 -13.08
C ASP A 582 31.24 -5.38 -13.25
N ALA A 583 30.47 -6.46 -13.09
CA ALA A 583 30.93 -7.83 -13.22
C ALA A 583 30.26 -8.51 -14.41
N THR A 584 30.94 -9.52 -14.97
CA THR A 584 30.42 -10.36 -16.05
C THR A 584 30.37 -11.80 -15.59
N TYR A 585 29.21 -12.42 -15.74
CA TYR A 585 28.87 -13.77 -15.29
C TYR A 585 28.49 -14.64 -16.48
N ARG A 586 28.83 -15.92 -16.44
CA ARG A 586 28.26 -16.94 -17.33
C ARG A 586 27.06 -17.59 -16.65
N VAL A 587 25.88 -17.42 -17.23
CA VAL A 587 24.65 -18.10 -16.78
C VAL A 587 24.43 -19.32 -17.67
N GLU A 588 24.16 -20.48 -17.06
CA GLU A 588 23.78 -21.69 -17.77
C GLU A 588 22.46 -22.24 -17.22
N ILE A 589 21.63 -22.79 -18.10
CA ILE A 589 20.33 -23.38 -17.75
C ILE A 589 20.24 -24.75 -18.40
N LYS A 590 20.09 -25.80 -17.58
CA LYS A 590 20.22 -27.20 -18.02
C LYS A 590 19.04 -28.04 -17.54
N SER A 591 18.51 -28.91 -18.41
CA SER A 591 17.61 -29.99 -18.00
C SER A 591 18.21 -31.33 -18.39
N ALA A 592 18.94 -31.96 -17.46
CA ALA A 592 19.70 -33.18 -17.72
C ALA A 592 18.83 -34.36 -18.20
N THR A 593 17.55 -34.38 -17.83
CA THR A 593 16.56 -35.38 -18.28
C THR A 593 16.03 -35.17 -19.69
N LEU A 594 16.19 -33.96 -20.26
CA LEU A 594 15.65 -33.57 -21.56
C LEU A 594 16.73 -33.16 -22.58
N GLY A 595 18.01 -33.24 -22.19
CA GLY A 595 19.14 -32.77 -23.03
C GLY A 595 19.22 -31.26 -23.24
N TYR A 596 18.30 -30.48 -22.65
CA TYR A 596 18.24 -29.03 -22.79
C TYR A 596 19.46 -28.36 -22.15
N HIS A 597 20.12 -27.47 -22.90
CA HIS A 597 21.18 -26.59 -22.40
C HIS A 597 21.12 -25.25 -23.12
N ALA A 598 20.86 -24.18 -22.37
CA ALA A 598 21.05 -22.80 -22.81
C ALA A 598 22.18 -22.13 -22.00
N THR A 599 22.89 -21.19 -22.59
CA THR A 599 23.96 -20.43 -21.95
C THR A 599 23.92 -18.97 -22.40
N GLY A 600 24.26 -18.05 -21.52
CA GLY A 600 24.28 -16.61 -21.79
C GLY A 600 25.31 -15.89 -20.92
N SER A 601 25.58 -14.63 -21.23
CA SER A 601 26.44 -13.78 -20.42
C SER A 601 25.64 -12.64 -19.81
N ALA A 602 25.67 -12.55 -18.47
CA ALA A 602 25.04 -11.49 -17.71
C ALA A 602 26.12 -10.48 -17.30
N ARG A 603 25.99 -9.22 -17.75
CA ARG A 603 26.83 -8.12 -17.27
C ARG A 603 26.02 -7.17 -16.42
N THR A 604 26.51 -6.85 -15.22
CA THR A 604 25.92 -5.82 -14.35
C THR A 604 26.45 -4.43 -14.65
N ALA A 605 25.68 -3.40 -14.29
CA ALA A 605 26.13 -2.02 -14.33
C ALA A 605 27.12 -1.71 -13.17
N PRO A 606 27.92 -0.63 -13.25
CA PRO A 606 28.66 -0.11 -12.11
C PRO A 606 27.73 0.34 -10.96
N ALA A 607 28.20 0.27 -9.72
CA ALA A 607 27.43 0.74 -8.57
C ALA A 607 27.37 2.27 -8.54
N ALA A 608 26.15 2.81 -8.65
CA ALA A 608 25.90 4.23 -8.44
C ALA A 608 26.19 4.62 -6.97
N ARG A 609 26.80 5.79 -6.79
CA ARG A 609 27.17 6.38 -5.50
C ARG A 609 26.41 7.70 -5.31
N PRO A 610 26.07 8.08 -4.06
CA PRO A 610 25.31 9.28 -3.81
C PRO A 610 26.18 10.50 -4.07
N VAL A 611 25.58 11.55 -4.62
CA VAL A 611 26.19 12.87 -4.76
C VAL A 611 25.75 13.71 -3.56
N GLU A 612 26.69 14.37 -2.90
CA GLU A 612 26.41 15.25 -1.76
C GLU A 612 25.36 16.31 -2.12
N ASN A 613 24.47 16.61 -1.18
CA ASN A 613 23.37 17.56 -1.33
C ASN A 613 22.40 17.29 -2.50
N SER A 614 22.47 16.12 -3.15
CA SER A 614 21.53 15.67 -4.19
C SER A 614 20.52 14.65 -3.63
N TRP A 615 19.35 14.53 -4.26
CA TRP A 615 18.38 13.48 -3.92
C TRP A 615 18.71 12.17 -4.65
N PHE A 616 18.64 11.06 -3.92
CA PHE A 616 18.91 9.71 -4.43
C PHE A 616 18.06 8.65 -3.71
N VAL A 617 17.82 7.51 -4.37
CA VAL A 617 17.23 6.32 -3.76
C VAL A 617 18.34 5.37 -3.29
N LEU A 618 18.31 4.99 -2.01
CA LEU A 618 19.19 3.95 -1.46
C LEU A 618 18.65 2.56 -1.83
N THR A 619 19.24 1.94 -2.85
CA THR A 619 18.89 0.59 -3.30
C THR A 619 19.77 -0.45 -2.65
N ASN A 620 19.16 -1.42 -1.96
CA ASN A 620 19.84 -2.45 -1.18
C ASN A 620 20.58 -3.47 -2.06
N SER A 621 21.86 -3.73 -1.75
CA SER A 621 22.76 -4.55 -2.58
C SER A 621 22.44 -6.05 -2.62
N LEU A 622 21.53 -6.55 -1.78
CA LEU A 622 20.98 -7.90 -1.90
C LEU A 622 19.70 -7.92 -2.73
N THR A 623 18.71 -7.14 -2.31
CA THR A 623 17.30 -7.36 -2.69
C THR A 623 16.86 -6.56 -3.92
N GLY A 624 17.54 -5.44 -4.22
CA GLY A 624 17.05 -4.42 -5.15
C GLY A 624 15.89 -3.58 -4.59
N GLY A 625 15.49 -3.77 -3.33
CA GLY A 625 14.52 -2.92 -2.65
C GLY A 625 15.12 -1.58 -2.23
N ALA A 626 14.27 -0.57 -2.01
CA ALA A 626 14.67 0.76 -1.56
C ALA A 626 14.61 0.88 -0.03
N ALA A 627 15.54 1.61 0.57
CA ALA A 627 15.36 2.15 1.92
C ALA A 627 14.29 3.25 1.88
N GLU A 628 13.25 3.11 2.68
CA GLU A 628 12.13 4.03 2.70
C GLU A 628 11.71 4.43 4.11
N LEU A 629 11.15 5.62 4.26
CA LEU A 629 10.49 6.07 5.47
C LEU A 629 9.04 5.54 5.47
N TYR A 630 8.70 4.70 6.45
CA TYR A 630 7.42 3.96 6.42
C TYR A 630 6.22 4.88 6.20
N ALA A 631 5.44 4.61 5.15
CA ALA A 631 4.25 5.37 4.74
C ALA A 631 4.43 6.89 4.60
N ALA A 632 5.64 7.37 4.24
CA ALA A 632 5.97 8.79 4.00
C ALA A 632 5.72 9.75 5.18
N ARG A 633 5.63 9.23 6.41
CA ARG A 633 5.16 9.98 7.59
C ARG A 633 6.18 11.01 8.06
N ALA A 634 5.75 12.09 8.71
CA ALA A 634 6.64 13.14 9.25
C ALA A 634 6.87 13.07 10.79
N ALA A 635 6.29 12.08 11.49
CA ALA A 635 6.40 11.94 12.94
C ALA A 635 7.76 11.35 13.38
N ASP A 636 8.38 11.90 14.41
CA ASP A 636 9.61 11.36 15.00
C ASP A 636 9.39 9.94 15.51
N GLY A 637 10.39 9.07 15.35
CA GLY A 637 10.23 7.64 15.65
C GLY A 637 9.52 6.83 14.55
N THR A 638 9.12 7.42 13.42
CA THR A 638 8.68 6.66 12.24
C THR A 638 9.83 5.77 11.76
N PRO A 639 9.65 4.43 11.63
CA PRO A 639 10.70 3.52 11.17
C PRO A 639 11.15 3.78 9.74
N ALA A 640 12.44 3.50 9.48
CA ALA A 640 12.94 3.24 8.15
C ALA A 640 12.83 1.73 7.84
N THR A 641 12.34 1.41 6.66
CA THR A 641 12.00 0.07 6.21
C THR A 641 12.58 -0.23 4.83
N LEU A 642 12.62 -1.51 4.45
CA LEU A 642 12.90 -1.93 3.09
C LEU A 642 11.57 -2.07 2.31
N GLY A 643 11.43 -1.35 1.21
CA GLY A 643 10.27 -1.39 0.31
C GLY A 643 10.59 -1.85 -1.11
N PRO A 644 9.59 -2.19 -1.93
CA PRO A 644 9.74 -2.24 -3.39
C PRO A 644 10.17 -0.86 -3.90
N ALA A 645 11.09 -0.79 -4.86
CA ALA A 645 11.54 0.49 -5.41
C ALA A 645 10.43 1.13 -6.28
N ASP A 646 9.83 2.22 -5.80
CA ASP A 646 8.82 3.03 -6.50
C ASP A 646 9.28 4.47 -6.82
N GLY A 647 10.38 4.92 -6.20
CA GLY A 647 10.98 6.24 -6.43
C GLY A 647 10.24 7.42 -5.77
N GLY A 648 9.17 7.15 -5.01
CA GLY A 648 8.41 8.17 -4.29
C GLY A 648 9.22 8.87 -3.21
N ASN A 649 8.77 10.06 -2.77
CA ASN A 649 9.48 10.92 -1.80
C ASN A 649 9.89 10.21 -0.50
N GLN A 650 9.20 9.14 -0.10
CA GLN A 650 9.54 8.33 1.06
C GLN A 650 10.82 7.50 0.90
N GLN A 651 11.21 7.21 -0.35
CA GLN A 651 12.41 6.43 -0.72
C GLN A 651 13.61 7.33 -1.07
N GLN A 652 13.40 8.64 -1.10
CA GLN A 652 14.40 9.61 -1.52
C GLN A 652 15.12 10.25 -0.31
N TRP A 653 16.44 10.25 -0.39
CA TRP A 653 17.33 10.72 0.67
C TRP A 653 18.38 11.69 0.13
N GLN A 654 18.93 12.52 1.01
CA GLN A 654 20.02 13.46 0.71
C GLN A 654 21.12 13.32 1.77
N LEU A 655 22.38 13.27 1.34
CA LEU A 655 23.53 13.41 2.24
C LEU A 655 23.79 14.90 2.45
N VAL A 656 23.70 15.35 3.70
CA VAL A 656 24.05 16.72 4.11
C VAL A 656 25.27 16.63 5.04
N PRO A 657 26.42 17.28 4.74
CA PRO A 657 27.61 17.21 5.56
C PRO A 657 27.36 17.64 7.02
N ALA A 658 27.80 16.84 7.99
CA ALA A 658 27.53 17.06 9.41
C ALA A 658 28.67 16.54 10.31
N GLY A 659 29.03 17.32 11.33
CA GLY A 659 30.06 16.93 12.30
C GLY A 659 31.48 16.94 11.72
N ALA A 660 32.12 15.77 11.66
CA ALA A 660 33.50 15.63 11.20
C ALA A 660 33.61 15.60 9.66
N ALA A 661 34.80 15.87 9.12
CA ALA A 661 35.05 15.77 7.68
C ALA A 661 34.79 14.34 7.16
N GLY A 662 33.97 14.23 6.11
CA GLY A 662 33.52 12.94 5.55
C GLY A 662 32.38 12.26 6.32
N SER A 663 31.71 12.98 7.22
CA SER A 663 30.50 12.53 7.94
C SER A 663 29.28 13.35 7.50
N TYR A 664 28.11 12.71 7.50
CA TYR A 664 26.86 13.24 6.93
C TYR A 664 25.66 12.89 7.79
N THR A 665 24.64 13.73 7.81
CA THR A 665 23.28 13.28 8.09
C THR A 665 22.61 12.77 6.81
N LEU A 666 21.68 11.84 6.95
CA LEU A 666 20.86 11.33 5.85
C LEU A 666 19.43 11.87 6.00
N VAL A 667 19.10 12.92 5.25
CA VAL A 667 17.81 13.63 5.30
C VAL A 667 16.79 12.94 4.39
N SER A 668 15.56 12.72 4.86
CA SER A 668 14.45 12.20 4.04
C SER A 668 13.71 13.30 3.28
N ARG A 669 13.41 13.09 1.99
CA ARG A 669 12.64 14.05 1.16
C ARG A 669 11.18 14.19 1.61
N ALA A 670 10.61 13.15 2.22
CA ALA A 670 9.22 13.15 2.69
C ALA A 670 8.98 14.05 3.93
N SER A 671 10.01 14.38 4.71
CA SER A 671 9.83 15.04 6.01
C SER A 671 10.87 16.13 6.34
N GLY A 672 12.00 16.19 5.64
CA GLY A 672 13.14 17.04 6.01
C GLY A 672 13.86 16.61 7.30
N LYS A 673 13.55 15.43 7.83
CA LYS A 673 14.13 14.87 9.05
C LYS A 673 15.21 13.83 8.75
N CYS A 674 16.05 13.53 9.74
CA CYS A 674 17.23 12.70 9.55
C CYS A 674 17.04 11.27 10.04
N LEU A 675 17.62 10.31 9.31
CA LEU A 675 17.72 8.92 9.74
C LEU A 675 18.67 8.80 10.95
N MET A 676 18.19 8.18 12.02
CA MET A 676 18.91 8.00 13.28
C MET A 676 18.50 6.69 14.00
N PRO A 677 19.31 6.18 14.94
CA PRO A 677 18.93 5.04 15.78
C PRO A 677 17.78 5.38 16.73
N LEU A 678 16.86 4.45 16.94
CA LEU A 678 15.78 4.59 17.93
C LEU A 678 16.38 4.80 19.34
N GLY A 679 16.09 5.95 19.94
CA GLY A 679 16.66 6.36 21.24
C GLY A 679 18.01 7.07 21.15
N GLY A 680 18.54 7.35 19.95
CA GLY A 680 19.73 8.19 19.73
C GLY A 680 21.08 7.55 20.12
N ALA A 681 21.10 6.31 20.59
CA ALA A 681 22.35 5.60 20.89
C ALA A 681 22.73 4.66 19.73
N PRO A 682 23.93 4.78 19.13
CA PRO A 682 24.39 3.86 18.10
C PRO A 682 24.80 2.52 18.73
N VAL A 683 23.82 1.66 18.98
CA VAL A 683 24.01 0.30 19.53
C VAL A 683 23.56 -0.75 18.52
N ALA A 684 24.24 -1.90 18.51
CA ALA A 684 23.90 -3.00 17.62
C ALA A 684 22.49 -3.53 17.94
N GLY A 685 21.72 -3.84 16.89
CA GLY A 685 20.32 -4.22 16.97
C GLY A 685 19.34 -3.05 17.12
N ALA A 686 19.80 -1.79 17.18
CA ALA A 686 18.90 -0.64 17.21
C ALA A 686 18.20 -0.46 15.84
N PRO A 687 16.85 -0.48 15.78
CA PRO A 687 16.14 -0.10 14.56
C PRO A 687 16.34 1.39 14.28
N LEU A 688 16.30 1.74 13.00
CA LEU A 688 16.44 3.11 12.52
C LEU A 688 15.07 3.75 12.32
N VAL A 689 15.01 5.04 12.67
CA VAL A 689 13.82 5.89 12.61
C VAL A 689 14.22 7.27 12.10
N GLN A 690 13.25 8.11 11.72
CA GLN A 690 13.53 9.54 11.58
C GLN A 690 13.51 10.27 12.93
N GLY A 691 14.26 11.36 13.01
CA GLY A 691 14.16 12.36 14.07
C GLY A 691 14.87 13.67 13.73
N ASP A 692 15.10 14.49 14.75
CA ASP A 692 15.81 15.77 14.63
C ASP A 692 17.25 15.58 14.13
N CYS A 693 17.59 16.27 13.04
CA CYS A 693 18.94 16.31 12.46
C CYS A 693 19.99 16.92 13.40
N ALA A 694 19.59 17.77 14.35
CA ALA A 694 20.48 18.33 15.37
C ALA A 694 20.67 17.42 16.60
N SER A 695 20.06 16.22 16.62
CA SER A 695 20.19 15.28 17.73
C SER A 695 21.64 14.76 17.85
N ALA A 696 22.25 14.96 19.02
CA ALA A 696 23.67 14.71 19.27
C ALA A 696 24.04 13.21 19.45
N GLY A 697 23.35 12.30 18.78
CA GLY A 697 23.49 10.86 18.98
C GLY A 697 23.07 10.00 17.79
N GLY A 698 24.06 9.31 17.19
CA GLY A 698 23.85 8.24 16.20
C GLY A 698 23.34 8.65 14.81
N SER A 699 22.92 9.90 14.63
CA SER A 699 22.39 10.49 13.39
C SER A 699 23.45 10.77 12.30
N HIS A 700 24.73 10.53 12.60
CA HIS A 700 25.86 10.80 11.72
C HIS A 700 26.41 9.51 11.07
N TRP A 701 26.60 9.59 9.75
CA TRP A 701 26.93 8.48 8.87
C TRP A 701 28.19 8.74 8.07
N ARG A 702 29.07 7.74 7.99
CA ARG A 702 30.24 7.74 7.09
C ARG A 702 30.05 6.68 6.01
N LEU A 703 30.43 6.99 4.78
CA LEU A 703 30.34 6.06 3.66
C LEU A 703 31.67 5.31 3.50
N GLN A 704 31.61 3.98 3.40
CA GLN A 704 32.76 3.13 3.11
C GLN A 704 32.45 2.21 1.92
N ALA A 705 33.37 2.06 0.98
CA ALA A 705 33.18 1.18 -0.17
C ALA A 705 33.08 -0.30 0.26
N SER A 706 32.25 -1.07 -0.46
CA SER A 706 32.07 -2.52 -0.28
C SER A 706 32.21 -3.26 -1.62
N ASP A 707 32.29 -4.58 -1.56
CA ASP A 707 32.26 -5.47 -2.74
C ASP A 707 30.96 -5.37 -3.58
N TYR A 708 29.93 -4.69 -3.06
CA TYR A 708 28.60 -4.60 -3.65
C TYR A 708 28.05 -3.17 -3.74
N GLY A 709 28.88 -2.15 -3.51
CA GLY A 709 28.49 -0.74 -3.45
C GLY A 709 29.19 0.02 -2.32
N PHE A 710 28.44 0.41 -1.29
CA PHE A 710 28.96 1.04 -0.07
C PHE A 710 28.14 0.67 1.17
N THR A 711 28.76 0.77 2.36
CA THR A 711 28.11 0.70 3.67
C THR A 711 27.94 2.11 4.26
N LEU A 712 26.89 2.29 5.08
CA LEU A 712 26.64 3.51 5.86
C LEU A 712 26.97 3.19 7.32
N ARG A 713 28.11 3.68 7.81
CA ARG A 713 28.65 3.36 9.14
C ARG A 713 28.42 4.47 10.16
N THR A 714 28.24 4.11 11.42
CA THR A 714 28.22 5.05 12.54
C THR A 714 29.62 5.62 12.82
N GLU A 715 29.72 6.86 13.32
CA GLU A 715 31.02 7.44 13.71
C GLU A 715 31.66 6.76 14.93
N THR A 716 30.88 6.01 15.72
CA THR A 716 31.31 5.29 16.92
C THR A 716 30.68 3.90 16.97
N GLY A 717 31.38 2.93 17.56
CA GLY A 717 30.92 1.53 17.67
C GLY A 717 31.11 0.65 16.43
N ASP A 718 31.46 1.25 15.28
CA ASP A 718 31.71 0.60 13.99
C ASP A 718 30.56 -0.32 13.51
N LEU A 719 29.34 0.24 13.51
CA LEU A 719 28.12 -0.42 13.10
C LEU A 719 27.68 0.08 11.72
N THR A 720 27.10 -0.78 10.89
CA THR A 720 26.56 -0.45 9.57
C THR A 720 25.03 -0.48 9.56
N ILE A 721 24.41 0.28 8.66
CA ILE A 721 22.98 0.15 8.32
C ILE A 721 22.77 -1.14 7.51
N GLY A 722 22.02 -2.09 8.06
CA GLY A 722 21.57 -3.31 7.39
C GLY A 722 20.06 -3.47 7.38
N VAL A 723 19.57 -4.38 6.52
CA VAL A 723 18.17 -4.84 6.53
C VAL A 723 18.00 -5.86 7.66
N GLY A 724 17.44 -5.44 8.78
CA GLY A 724 17.47 -6.22 10.01
C GLY A 724 16.53 -7.43 10.06
N SER A 725 16.63 -8.16 11.18
CA SER A 725 15.70 -9.25 11.56
C SER A 725 14.36 -8.75 12.14
N GLN A 726 14.25 -7.46 12.43
CA GLN A 726 13.02 -6.81 12.90
C GLN A 726 12.09 -6.44 11.72
N ARG A 727 10.77 -6.44 11.94
CA ARG A 727 9.76 -6.02 10.95
C ARG A 727 8.79 -4.99 11.52
N TYR A 728 8.27 -4.13 10.66
CA TYR A 728 7.21 -3.15 10.97
C TYR A 728 6.13 -3.26 9.89
N GLY A 729 4.96 -3.77 10.26
CA GLY A 729 4.09 -4.43 9.30
C GLY A 729 4.85 -5.59 8.61
N TRP A 730 4.81 -5.62 7.27
CA TRP A 730 5.48 -6.67 6.47
C TRP A 730 6.95 -6.39 6.18
N HIS A 731 7.33 -5.11 6.16
CA HIS A 731 8.65 -4.68 5.74
C HIS A 731 9.69 -5.00 6.82
N ARG A 732 10.88 -5.43 6.40
CA ARG A 732 12.05 -5.45 7.30
C ARG A 732 12.45 -4.03 7.67
N VAL A 733 12.71 -3.81 8.95
CA VAL A 733 13.17 -2.54 9.49
C VAL A 733 14.68 -2.44 9.29
N LEU A 734 15.16 -1.27 8.88
CA LEU A 734 16.59 -1.03 8.77
C LEU A 734 17.17 -0.87 10.19
N ALA A 735 18.31 -1.51 10.45
CA ALA A 735 18.89 -1.58 11.79
C ALA A 735 20.40 -1.30 11.76
N LEU A 736 20.94 -0.89 12.91
CA LEU A 736 22.38 -0.90 13.15
C LEU A 736 22.86 -2.32 13.45
N GLU A 737 23.90 -2.75 12.75
CA GLU A 737 24.44 -4.10 12.86
C GLU A 737 25.97 -4.09 12.85
N PRO A 738 26.64 -5.08 13.46
CA PRO A 738 28.05 -5.33 13.20
C PRO A 738 28.25 -5.58 11.70
N ASP A 739 29.31 -5.01 11.12
CA ASP A 739 29.66 -5.26 9.72
C ASP A 739 30.11 -6.71 9.52
N THR A 740 29.39 -7.44 8.68
CA THR A 740 29.67 -8.82 8.30
C THR A 740 30.12 -8.95 6.84
N GLY A 741 30.23 -7.84 6.10
CA GLY A 741 30.49 -7.82 4.65
C GLY A 741 29.34 -8.37 3.79
N GLN A 742 28.17 -8.66 4.39
CA GLN A 742 27.02 -9.23 3.70
C GLN A 742 26.26 -8.20 2.84
N ARG A 743 25.55 -8.71 1.84
CA ARG A 743 24.94 -7.92 0.77
C ARG A 743 23.79 -7.06 1.27
N HIS A 744 23.02 -7.55 2.25
CA HIS A 744 21.93 -6.78 2.86
C HIS A 744 22.41 -5.58 3.70
N GLN A 745 23.70 -5.52 4.05
CA GLN A 745 24.33 -4.40 4.77
C GLN A 745 24.96 -3.36 3.82
N SER A 746 24.98 -3.67 2.51
CA SER A 746 25.50 -2.82 1.46
C SER A 746 24.38 -2.16 0.66
N TRP A 747 24.70 -1.01 0.10
CA TRP A 747 23.78 -0.12 -0.62
C TRP A 747 24.42 0.41 -1.90
N THR A 748 23.57 0.80 -2.83
CA THR A 748 23.89 1.65 -3.99
C THR A 748 22.93 2.84 -3.99
N ALA A 749 23.31 3.94 -4.64
CA ALA A 749 22.51 5.17 -4.63
C ALA A 749 22.35 5.72 -6.04
N ALA A 750 21.16 5.56 -6.61
CA ALA A 750 20.80 6.12 -7.90
C ALA A 750 20.14 7.50 -7.72
N PRO A 751 20.40 8.50 -8.59
CA PRO A 751 19.66 9.76 -8.59
C PRO A 751 18.14 9.58 -8.66
N ALA A 752 17.38 10.52 -8.09
CA ALA A 752 15.93 10.41 -7.86
C ALA A 752 15.13 11.67 -8.24
#